data_AF-A0A812SQU9-F1
#
_entry.id   AF-A0A812SQU9-F1
#
_cell.length_a   1.000
_cell.length_b   1.000
_cell.length_c   1.000
_cell.angle_alpha   90.00
_cell.angle_beta   90.00
_cell.angle_gamma   90.00
#
_symmetry.space_group_name_H-M   'P 1'
#
loop_
_entity.id
_entity.type
_entity.pdbx_description
1 polymer ?
#
loop_
_entity_poly.entity_id
_entity_poly.type
_entity_poly.pdbx_seq_one_letter_code
_entity_poly.pdbx_strand_id
1 'polypeptide(L)'
;MQRYGCQDFVEEIAHLQKLAEMLPDSPVTESMANTFMAKIQGFQSWSSESICQMLAKAGEASKLPEAMKAKILDTIQNLSMNTGSQLKLVNTGQSVQRLCPYLTRPDWVALSTLTSQTDQLELLAKRLRAMGLHSLKECTKGQAVAIVLMVQASQGKPSLSAAAINSAVQDFGIIFQSLPSSNCPGASRYPDHPSEMGQLWLSKAYGPGDQPDLQDPCLAPFLKKAPWLHNLDLFRVAFVSCMHVDISTSSSPRCLFEAPMLHWPAAPGAGPSGLQRHLRAPPYFDQELEMLKLRHGIQAQAATQGTATLQGSQGPMCTAAATAVFPWLSPRSMVQSHSQSAASTTAPGQVFGQSTASAAALPLPPASPPPEATTRVEAAPTETTAKEDSDAKTLQEYEQEQFQKLLDAKADKKKKAKEDGQADQKPKKQHMKRPAAAMSTRQSSANQGTTCNGHEAGKGATAAKGGSTKILYGCHSQSALAAFVEVAKEQGLPEKSSSNDQRKAREELLQSCHGGLLGPLIQEAEVTTDAGAKVTMYFANLLVYLASLFQMGGSFHDLIQRKHRANPSSVSKPWQLILYADEVIPGNVLGPAQRKFWAIYASFREMDQFLHHEDLWLTISLERSNFVSHVQGGICQIMSKILETIFANAHVEPLAGFVLKSPHGPGSDVRLHFRWAICLADGGAHKQIWSSKGDSGTKFCILCANIHSGPPTGDNDDIMDHRTTKYSQLVLTTDEDVIQSYRRLDERRATCRTKAEFSQWQQATGWTWNPQALLLNQTLLAKNQVKPVSQFCHDWMHGILQGTAPVVLFQSFQAISEHYNIWEAMGPYIRMWNFPGASKAGHLAGLFDTSKVAKYKSSQKFSCQASDLLGLYPIIRHFLHSVVVSSGICPEACQAFLSQACLIDQVHQGVMYGATTRASLLRAAEESIETFQQANFDVPLMRKWHWLLHLPDILQRHGCLPSTFTSERKHKTISAFATRLQKTAAFEIHLLNQVLATEITTLTQAGLFPDSCQLVKPKKPNKHQLQFLNQFVDCSATEAMVASIARLARGGAIHANDVVVFHQEDGRWDMGQVLFHLELGGDKATLVQRWRPTETQKTKQFAKCSITNEQGFVSMDSLLYPMVYSKTTEREATVLLPYQLYHRL
;
A
#
# COMPACT_ATOMS: atom_id res chain seq x y z
N MET A 1 -10.63 22.07 17.88
CA MET A 1 -10.27 23.32 17.18
C MET A 1 -11.34 23.55 16.13
N GLN A 2 -12.16 24.60 16.22
CA GLN A 2 -13.20 24.83 15.21
C GLN A 2 -12.54 25.18 13.87
N ARG A 3 -12.95 24.52 12.79
CA ARG A 3 -12.57 24.90 11.43
C ARG A 3 -13.53 26.00 10.97
N TYR A 4 -13.07 27.25 11.02
CA TYR A 4 -13.77 28.36 10.37
C TYR A 4 -13.71 28.17 8.85
N GLY A 5 -14.80 28.47 8.15
CA GLY A 5 -14.89 28.58 6.70
C GLY A 5 -15.04 30.04 6.25
N CYS A 6 -14.88 30.29 4.94
CA CYS A 6 -15.14 31.62 4.38
C CYS A 6 -16.56 32.13 4.68
N GLN A 7 -17.54 31.22 4.68
CA GLN A 7 -18.93 31.55 4.96
C GLN A 7 -19.13 32.08 6.39
N ASP A 8 -18.44 31.50 7.39
CA ASP A 8 -18.51 31.98 8.78
C ASP A 8 -17.98 33.42 8.90
N PHE A 9 -16.92 33.76 8.16
CA PHE A 9 -16.39 35.13 8.13
C PHE A 9 -17.31 36.11 7.40
N VAL A 10 -17.95 35.68 6.30
CA VAL A 10 -18.97 36.45 5.57
C VAL A 10 -20.17 36.74 6.47
N GLU A 11 -20.58 35.79 7.32
CA GLU A 11 -21.63 35.97 8.32
C GLU A 11 -21.18 36.83 9.51
N GLU A 12 -19.92 36.70 9.96
CA GLU A 12 -19.37 37.55 11.02
C GLU A 12 -19.30 39.04 10.59
N ILE A 13 -19.09 39.35 9.30
CA ILE A 13 -19.26 40.73 8.76
C ILE A 13 -20.70 41.22 8.94
N ALA A 14 -21.70 40.39 8.60
CA ALA A 14 -23.11 40.76 8.74
C ALA A 14 -23.51 40.94 10.22
N HIS A 15 -22.95 40.14 11.11
CA HIS A 15 -23.13 40.30 12.56
C HIS A 15 -22.47 41.58 13.09
N LEU A 16 -21.26 41.92 12.66
CA LEU A 16 -20.60 43.19 13.00
C LEU A 16 -21.39 44.40 12.48
N GLN A 17 -21.94 44.32 11.27
CA GLN A 17 -22.79 45.36 10.70
C GLN A 17 -24.07 45.57 11.53
N LYS A 18 -24.72 44.49 11.98
CA LYS A 18 -25.90 44.56 12.85
C LYS A 18 -25.57 45.09 14.26
N LEU A 19 -24.40 44.73 14.80
CA LEU A 19 -23.92 45.24 16.08
C LEU A 19 -23.61 46.74 16.03
N ALA A 20 -22.98 47.21 14.95
CA ALA A 20 -22.71 48.63 14.72
C ALA A 20 -23.99 49.47 14.58
N GLU A 21 -25.04 48.91 13.98
CA GLU A 21 -26.36 49.54 13.92
C GLU A 21 -27.06 49.61 15.29
N MET A 22 -26.94 48.54 16.11
CA MET A 22 -27.54 48.51 17.45
C MET A 22 -26.79 49.37 18.48
N LEU A 23 -25.47 49.50 18.36
CA LEU A 23 -24.60 50.21 19.30
C LEU A 23 -23.58 51.08 18.55
N PRO A 24 -24.00 52.25 18.03
CA PRO A 24 -23.10 53.24 17.44
C PRO A 24 -22.01 53.65 18.44
N ASP A 25 -20.78 53.80 17.95
CA ASP A 25 -19.60 54.26 18.71
C ASP A 25 -19.25 53.47 20.00
N SER A 26 -19.78 52.26 20.15
CA SER A 26 -19.44 51.39 21.29
C SER A 26 -18.03 50.77 21.18
N PRO A 27 -17.22 50.79 22.24
CA PRO A 27 -15.91 50.14 22.26
C PRO A 27 -16.00 48.61 22.10
N VAL A 28 -17.16 48.02 22.36
CA VAL A 28 -17.40 46.59 22.12
C VAL A 28 -17.39 46.28 20.62
N THR A 29 -18.01 47.13 19.80
CA THR A 29 -18.04 47.00 18.34
C THR A 29 -16.64 47.09 17.75
N GLU A 30 -15.80 48.02 18.23
CA GLU A 30 -14.40 48.12 17.81
C GLU A 30 -13.56 46.93 18.29
N SER A 31 -13.74 46.46 19.53
CA SER A 31 -13.06 45.27 20.04
C SER A 31 -13.40 44.00 19.25
N MET A 32 -14.67 43.82 18.85
CA MET A 32 -15.10 42.68 18.05
C MET A 32 -14.59 42.77 16.61
N ALA A 33 -14.59 43.95 16.00
CA ALA A 33 -13.99 44.15 14.67
C ALA A 33 -12.48 43.87 14.67
N ASN A 34 -11.74 44.30 15.70
CA ASN A 34 -10.31 43.98 15.85
C ASN A 34 -10.08 42.47 16.04
N THR A 35 -10.94 41.80 16.83
CA THR A 35 -10.89 40.34 17.02
C THR A 35 -11.15 39.59 15.69
N PHE A 36 -12.13 40.06 14.92
CA PHE A 36 -12.46 39.53 13.60
C PHE A 36 -11.31 39.69 12.60
N MET A 37 -10.68 40.88 12.53
CA MET A 37 -9.49 41.10 11.70
C MET A 37 -8.33 40.17 12.10
N ALA A 38 -8.10 39.95 13.40
CA ALA A 38 -7.09 39.00 13.88
C ALA A 38 -7.41 37.54 13.53
N LYS A 39 -8.69 37.12 13.60
CA LYS A 39 -9.12 35.78 13.14
C LYS A 39 -8.86 35.57 11.64
N ILE A 40 -9.18 36.57 10.82
CA ILE A 40 -8.94 36.53 9.37
C ILE A 40 -7.45 36.39 9.08
N GLN A 41 -6.60 37.20 9.73
CA GLN A 41 -5.14 37.14 9.59
C GLN A 41 -4.55 35.80 10.07
N GLY A 42 -5.15 35.19 11.09
CA GLY A 42 -4.77 33.86 11.60
C GLY A 42 -5.29 32.67 10.77
N PHE A 43 -6.18 32.90 9.80
CA PHE A 43 -6.74 31.85 8.96
C PHE A 43 -5.80 31.50 7.80
N GLN A 44 -5.40 30.23 7.72
CA GLN A 44 -4.29 29.80 6.84
C GLN A 44 -4.70 29.41 5.41
N SER A 45 -6.00 29.24 5.12
CA SER A 45 -6.49 28.67 3.86
C SER A 45 -7.43 29.62 3.11
N TRP A 46 -6.88 30.66 2.50
CA TRP A 46 -7.62 31.59 1.64
C TRP A 46 -7.61 31.14 0.18
N SER A 47 -8.77 31.16 -0.48
CA SER A 47 -8.87 31.07 -1.95
C SER A 47 -9.14 32.46 -2.54
N SER A 48 -8.82 32.68 -3.81
CA SER A 48 -9.14 33.94 -4.49
C SER A 48 -10.65 34.19 -4.58
N GLU A 49 -11.46 33.13 -4.72
CA GLU A 49 -12.93 33.23 -4.63
C GLU A 49 -13.36 33.69 -3.23
N SER A 50 -12.80 33.11 -2.17
CA SER A 50 -13.07 33.49 -0.78
C SER A 50 -12.66 34.93 -0.47
N ILE A 51 -11.50 35.38 -0.97
CA ILE A 51 -11.05 36.77 -0.82
C ILE A 51 -12.01 37.72 -1.58
N CYS A 52 -12.43 37.37 -2.80
CA CYS A 52 -13.42 38.16 -3.54
C CYS A 52 -14.78 38.21 -2.83
N GLN A 53 -15.27 37.11 -2.27
CA GLN A 53 -16.51 37.06 -1.47
C GLN A 53 -16.41 37.93 -0.20
N MET A 54 -15.27 37.88 0.49
CA MET A 54 -14.99 38.71 1.67
C MET A 54 -14.90 40.21 1.33
N LEU A 55 -14.23 40.57 0.23
CA LEU A 55 -14.16 41.95 -0.26
C LEU A 55 -15.52 42.48 -0.70
N ALA A 56 -16.31 41.67 -1.41
CA ALA A 56 -17.68 42.00 -1.77
C ALA A 56 -18.53 42.24 -0.51
N LYS A 57 -18.50 41.32 0.46
CA LYS A 57 -19.30 41.44 1.68
C LYS A 57 -18.90 42.61 2.57
N ALA A 58 -17.60 42.85 2.74
CA ALA A 58 -17.10 44.02 3.47
C ALA A 58 -17.41 45.33 2.73
N GLY A 59 -17.43 45.33 1.39
CA GLY A 59 -17.86 46.46 0.57
C GLY A 59 -19.36 46.77 0.70
N GLU A 60 -20.20 45.74 0.69
CA GLU A 60 -21.65 45.79 0.88
C GLU A 60 -22.09 46.23 2.29
N ALA A 61 -21.21 46.13 3.29
CA ALA A 61 -21.52 46.39 4.70
C ALA A 61 -21.68 47.90 5.02
N SER A 62 -22.67 48.54 4.40
CA SER A 62 -22.95 49.98 4.41
C SER A 62 -23.31 50.59 5.78
N LYS A 63 -23.54 49.76 6.81
CA LYS A 63 -23.84 50.23 8.18
C LYS A 63 -22.65 50.08 9.15
N LEU A 64 -21.49 49.61 8.68
CA LEU A 64 -20.26 49.69 9.47
C LEU A 64 -19.71 51.13 9.44
N PRO A 65 -19.08 51.63 10.53
CA PRO A 65 -18.38 52.90 10.50
C PRO A 65 -17.29 52.88 9.43
N GLU A 66 -17.21 53.90 8.57
CA GLU A 66 -16.40 53.79 7.35
C GLU A 66 -14.89 53.67 7.62
N ALA A 67 -14.41 54.18 8.76
CA ALA A 67 -13.04 53.96 9.24
C ALA A 67 -12.77 52.50 9.68
N MET A 68 -13.78 51.78 10.18
CA MET A 68 -13.71 50.36 10.54
C MET A 68 -13.81 49.48 9.29
N LYS A 69 -14.74 49.81 8.39
CA LYS A 69 -14.88 49.16 7.08
C LYS A 69 -13.60 49.26 6.24
N ALA A 70 -12.95 50.42 6.23
CA ALA A 70 -11.64 50.60 5.59
C ALA A 70 -10.56 49.69 6.19
N LYS A 71 -10.46 49.58 7.54
CA LYS A 71 -9.51 48.66 8.20
C LYS A 71 -9.78 47.19 7.85
N ILE A 72 -11.06 46.78 7.77
CA ILE A 72 -11.45 45.41 7.40
C ILE A 72 -11.09 45.13 5.94
N LEU A 73 -11.38 46.05 5.02
CA LEU A 73 -11.03 45.93 3.61
C LEU A 73 -9.51 45.88 3.40
N ASP A 74 -8.75 46.76 4.04
CA ASP A 74 -7.28 46.75 4.02
C ASP A 74 -6.72 45.43 4.60
N THR A 75 -7.28 44.96 5.72
CA THR A 75 -6.91 43.65 6.31
C THR A 75 -7.13 42.51 5.31
N ILE A 76 -8.26 42.48 4.61
CA ILE A 76 -8.58 41.44 3.62
C ILE A 76 -7.68 41.56 2.38
N GLN A 77 -7.37 42.77 1.92
CA GLN A 77 -6.43 43.00 0.80
C GLN A 77 -5.02 42.53 1.16
N ASN A 78 -4.55 42.80 2.38
CA ASN A 78 -3.23 42.42 2.86
C ASN A 78 -3.06 40.90 3.11
N LEU A 79 -4.14 40.11 3.12
CA LEU A 79 -4.05 38.63 3.09
C LEU A 79 -3.33 38.11 1.84
N SER A 80 -3.38 38.87 0.74
CA SER A 80 -2.68 38.53 -0.50
C SER A 80 -1.15 38.64 -0.42
N MET A 81 -0.62 39.30 0.62
CA MET A 81 0.82 39.61 0.74
C MET A 81 1.51 38.91 1.93
N ASN A 82 0.80 38.08 2.69
CA ASN A 82 1.31 37.56 3.96
C ASN A 82 2.28 36.37 3.77
N THR A 83 3.58 36.64 3.92
CA THR A 83 4.73 35.78 3.56
C THR A 83 4.91 34.51 4.41
N GLY A 84 4.11 34.31 5.46
CA GLY A 84 4.16 33.14 6.34
C GLY A 84 3.15 32.03 6.04
N SER A 85 2.32 32.16 4.99
CA SER A 85 1.28 31.17 4.66
C SER A 85 1.81 30.04 3.77
N GLN A 86 1.14 28.86 3.80
CA GLN A 86 1.43 27.76 2.86
C GLN A 86 1.06 28.09 1.40
N LEU A 87 0.56 29.31 1.13
CA LEU A 87 0.50 29.88 -0.21
C LEU A 87 1.89 30.34 -0.68
N LYS A 88 2.82 29.38 -0.83
CA LYS A 88 3.66 29.48 -2.03
C LYS A 88 2.69 29.27 -3.19
N LEU A 89 2.31 30.38 -3.83
CA LEU A 89 1.41 30.41 -4.96
C LEU A 89 2.02 29.54 -6.07
N VAL A 90 1.64 28.26 -6.12
CA VAL A 90 1.96 27.38 -7.24
C VAL A 90 1.12 27.91 -8.39
N ASN A 91 1.69 28.86 -9.13
CA ASN A 91 1.09 29.42 -10.33
C ASN A 91 0.52 28.27 -11.16
N THR A 92 -0.79 28.30 -11.37
CA THR A 92 -1.48 27.29 -12.17
C THR A 92 -0.88 27.33 -13.57
N GLY A 93 -0.20 26.24 -13.96
CA GLY A 93 0.68 26.23 -15.12
C GLY A 93 0.04 26.91 -16.34
N GLN A 94 0.72 27.91 -16.90
CA GLN A 94 0.16 28.67 -18.02
C GLN A 94 0.30 27.84 -19.31
N SER A 95 -0.78 27.81 -20.09
CA SER A 95 -0.86 27.05 -21.34
C SER A 95 -0.77 27.96 -22.57
N VAL A 96 0.21 27.73 -23.44
CA VAL A 96 0.21 28.18 -24.83
C VAL A 96 -0.02 26.94 -25.69
N GLN A 97 -1.09 26.91 -26.49
CA GLN A 97 -1.45 25.74 -27.30
C GLN A 97 -0.88 25.79 -28.72
N ARG A 98 -0.65 27.00 -29.25
CA ARG A 98 0.09 27.25 -30.49
C ARG A 98 1.17 28.28 -30.18
N LEU A 99 2.43 27.83 -30.06
CA LEU A 99 3.54 28.71 -29.71
C LEU A 99 4.15 29.41 -30.94
N CYS A 100 4.12 28.77 -32.11
CA CYS A 100 4.69 29.32 -33.35
C CYS A 100 4.21 30.75 -33.69
N PRO A 101 2.91 31.10 -33.63
CA PRO A 101 2.45 32.44 -33.98
C PRO A 101 2.97 33.56 -33.07
N TYR A 102 3.45 33.23 -31.87
CA TYR A 102 3.99 34.18 -30.90
C TYR A 102 5.47 34.50 -31.08
N LEU A 103 6.18 33.74 -31.93
CA LEU A 103 7.58 33.98 -32.24
C LEU A 103 7.72 35.10 -33.27
N THR A 104 8.76 35.91 -33.16
CA THR A 104 9.02 37.01 -34.09
C THR A 104 10.00 36.62 -35.19
N ARG A 105 10.14 37.49 -36.21
CA ARG A 105 11.04 37.21 -37.34
C ARG A 105 12.50 37.00 -36.88
N PRO A 106 13.05 37.82 -35.95
CA PRO A 106 14.32 37.53 -35.28
C PRO A 106 14.38 36.18 -34.58
N ASP A 107 13.33 35.75 -33.86
CA ASP A 107 13.32 34.46 -33.16
C ASP A 107 13.47 33.28 -34.14
N TRP A 108 12.75 33.32 -35.26
CA TRP A 108 12.83 32.27 -36.28
C TRP A 108 14.20 32.20 -36.95
N VAL A 109 14.80 33.36 -37.25
CA VAL A 109 16.17 33.43 -37.79
C VAL A 109 17.16 32.88 -36.77
N ALA A 110 17.07 33.28 -35.50
CA ALA A 110 17.95 32.77 -34.43
C ALA A 110 17.79 31.27 -34.19
N LEU A 111 16.55 30.73 -34.14
CA LEU A 111 16.31 29.30 -34.02
C LEU A 111 17.00 28.50 -35.14
N SER A 112 16.87 28.98 -36.38
CA SER A 112 17.42 28.31 -37.57
C SER A 112 18.94 28.37 -37.67
N THR A 113 19.60 29.38 -37.07
CA THR A 113 21.07 29.53 -37.07
C THR A 113 21.74 28.88 -35.85
N LEU A 114 21.05 28.76 -34.71
CA LEU A 114 21.59 28.10 -33.52
C LEU A 114 21.85 26.60 -33.75
N THR A 115 23.04 26.15 -33.37
CA THR A 115 23.49 24.75 -33.52
C THR A 115 23.28 23.92 -32.25
N SER A 116 23.29 24.54 -31.08
CA SER A 116 23.06 23.90 -29.78
C SER A 116 21.57 23.74 -29.47
N GLN A 117 21.19 22.57 -28.93
CA GLN A 117 19.82 22.31 -28.48
C GLN A 117 19.44 23.18 -27.27
N THR A 118 20.36 23.38 -26.34
CA THR A 118 20.15 24.16 -25.11
C THR A 118 19.84 25.61 -25.44
N ASP A 119 20.56 26.20 -26.39
CA ASP A 119 20.42 27.59 -26.79
C ASP A 119 19.07 27.82 -27.50
N GLN A 120 18.65 26.85 -28.34
CA GLN A 120 17.33 26.85 -28.97
C GLN A 120 16.19 26.77 -27.94
N LEU A 121 16.37 25.98 -26.87
CA LEU A 121 15.44 25.90 -25.74
C LEU A 121 15.44 27.19 -24.90
N GLU A 122 16.61 27.80 -24.66
CA GLU A 122 16.74 29.04 -23.90
C GLU A 122 16.10 30.23 -24.63
N LEU A 123 16.25 30.33 -25.95
CA LEU A 123 15.60 31.34 -26.77
C LEU A 123 14.07 31.28 -26.66
N LEU A 124 13.49 30.08 -26.77
CA LEU A 124 12.05 29.88 -26.59
C LEU A 124 11.58 30.20 -25.17
N ALA A 125 12.38 29.83 -24.16
CA ALA A 125 12.08 30.14 -22.77
C ALA A 125 12.14 31.66 -22.49
N LYS A 126 13.09 32.39 -23.10
CA LYS A 126 13.19 33.86 -23.07
C LYS A 126 11.95 34.53 -23.68
N ARG A 127 11.46 34.07 -24.83
CA ARG A 127 10.22 34.60 -25.44
C ARG A 127 9.00 34.36 -24.55
N LEU A 128 8.86 33.16 -23.98
CA LEU A 128 7.77 32.89 -23.02
C LEU A 128 7.86 33.78 -21.76
N ARG A 129 9.07 34.06 -21.24
CA ARG A 129 9.24 35.01 -20.14
C ARG A 129 8.81 36.42 -20.55
N ALA A 130 9.22 36.91 -21.72
CA ALA A 130 8.82 38.23 -22.24
C ALA A 130 7.29 38.38 -22.35
N MET A 131 6.60 37.32 -22.79
CA MET A 131 5.13 37.20 -22.87
C MET A 131 4.40 37.20 -21.50
N GLY A 132 5.10 37.28 -20.37
CA GLY A 132 4.48 37.26 -19.04
C GLY A 132 4.19 35.86 -18.48
N LEU A 133 4.88 34.81 -18.96
CA LEU A 133 4.77 33.51 -18.32
C LEU A 133 5.62 33.45 -17.04
N HIS A 134 4.97 33.01 -15.96
CA HIS A 134 5.56 32.74 -14.66
C HIS A 134 5.55 31.25 -14.31
N SER A 135 4.84 30.42 -15.09
CA SER A 135 4.77 28.96 -14.95
C SER A 135 4.45 28.28 -16.29
N LEU A 136 4.78 26.99 -16.44
CA LEU A 136 4.51 26.22 -17.65
C LEU A 136 3.64 24.99 -17.36
N LYS A 137 2.55 24.81 -18.11
CA LYS A 137 1.94 23.48 -18.28
C LYS A 137 2.81 22.61 -19.19
N GLU A 138 2.68 21.29 -19.04
CA GLU A 138 3.31 20.30 -19.93
C GLU A 138 2.99 20.58 -21.41
N CYS A 139 1.75 21.02 -21.73
CA CYS A 139 1.35 21.39 -23.09
C CYS A 139 2.27 22.47 -23.72
N THR A 140 2.76 23.42 -22.93
CA THR A 140 3.64 24.50 -23.39
C THR A 140 5.08 24.01 -23.57
N LYS A 141 5.56 23.11 -22.69
CA LYS A 141 6.90 22.52 -22.80
C LYS A 141 7.05 21.68 -24.08
N GLY A 142 6.08 20.81 -24.36
CA GLY A 142 6.12 19.98 -25.56
C GLY A 142 5.91 20.77 -26.87
N GLN A 143 5.24 21.94 -26.83
CA GLN A 143 5.22 22.88 -27.95
C GLN A 143 6.62 23.42 -28.24
N ALA A 144 7.35 23.91 -27.23
CA ALA A 144 8.72 24.39 -27.40
C ALA A 144 9.68 23.29 -27.89
N VAL A 145 9.64 22.10 -27.28
CA VAL A 145 10.48 20.97 -27.72
C VAL A 145 10.11 20.49 -29.13
N ALA A 146 8.84 20.54 -29.54
CA ALA A 146 8.44 20.21 -30.91
C ALA A 146 8.97 21.23 -31.94
N ILE A 147 9.05 22.52 -31.61
CA ILE A 147 9.68 23.55 -32.45
C ILE A 147 11.18 23.23 -32.61
N VAL A 148 11.88 22.92 -31.52
CA VAL A 148 13.30 22.53 -31.58
C VAL A 148 13.53 21.28 -32.42
N LEU A 149 12.70 20.23 -32.25
CA LEU A 149 12.78 19.02 -33.07
C LEU A 149 12.52 19.27 -34.56
N MET A 150 11.59 20.17 -34.89
CA MET A 150 11.31 20.59 -36.26
C MET A 150 12.50 21.32 -36.87
N VAL A 151 13.06 22.30 -36.16
CA VAL A 151 14.21 23.09 -36.63
C VAL A 151 15.46 22.22 -36.79
N GLN A 152 15.72 21.31 -35.86
CA GLN A 152 16.83 20.36 -35.97
C GLN A 152 16.67 19.39 -37.15
N ALA A 153 15.44 18.96 -37.44
CA ALA A 153 15.16 18.15 -38.63
C ALA A 153 15.40 18.96 -39.93
N SER A 154 15.04 20.26 -39.98
CA SER A 154 15.37 21.10 -41.14
C SER A 154 16.86 21.41 -41.27
N GLN A 155 17.62 21.36 -40.17
CA GLN A 155 19.09 21.43 -40.15
C GLN A 155 19.76 20.08 -40.52
N GLY A 156 19.02 19.04 -40.87
CA GLY A 156 19.56 17.72 -41.25
C GLY A 156 20.13 16.89 -40.10
N LYS A 157 19.84 17.24 -38.83
CA LYS A 157 20.35 16.51 -37.66
C LYS A 157 19.62 15.17 -37.46
N PRO A 158 20.29 14.15 -36.91
CA PRO A 158 19.66 12.86 -36.61
C PRO A 158 18.52 13.00 -35.59
N SER A 159 17.46 12.20 -35.75
CA SER A 159 16.31 12.23 -34.83
C SER A 159 16.73 11.80 -33.43
N LEU A 160 16.43 12.64 -32.43
CA LEU A 160 16.66 12.32 -31.01
C LEU A 160 15.91 11.06 -30.57
N SER A 161 16.49 10.33 -29.62
CA SER A 161 15.86 9.16 -28.98
C SER A 161 14.73 9.59 -28.03
N ALA A 162 13.80 8.68 -27.72
CA ALA A 162 12.71 8.98 -26.78
C ALA A 162 13.22 9.42 -25.39
N ALA A 163 14.37 8.90 -24.93
CA ALA A 163 14.99 9.33 -23.69
C ALA A 163 15.55 10.76 -23.78
N ALA A 164 16.23 11.11 -24.87
CA ALA A 164 16.76 12.47 -25.10
C ALA A 164 15.62 13.51 -25.24
N ILE A 165 14.50 13.15 -25.86
CA ILE A 165 13.31 14.02 -25.95
C ILE A 165 12.68 14.22 -24.57
N ASN A 166 12.60 13.17 -23.73
CA ASN A 166 12.17 13.31 -22.33
C ASN A 166 13.08 14.25 -21.53
N SER A 167 14.41 14.14 -21.70
CA SER A 167 15.37 15.08 -21.07
C SER A 167 15.07 16.51 -21.49
N ALA A 168 15.00 16.77 -22.80
CA ALA A 168 14.75 18.11 -23.34
C ALA A 168 13.48 18.79 -22.80
N VAL A 169 12.42 18.02 -22.49
CA VAL A 169 11.19 18.53 -21.85
C VAL A 169 11.43 18.93 -20.38
N GLN A 170 12.25 18.18 -19.64
CA GLN A 170 12.64 18.54 -18.27
C GLN A 170 13.62 19.72 -18.26
N ASP A 171 14.64 19.66 -19.13
CA ASP A 171 15.68 20.67 -19.29
C ASP A 171 15.07 22.03 -19.65
N PHE A 172 14.09 22.07 -20.56
CA PHE A 172 13.32 23.29 -20.86
C PHE A 172 12.58 23.86 -19.63
N GLY A 173 12.06 22.99 -18.77
CA GLY A 173 11.42 23.37 -17.50
C GLY A 173 12.40 23.99 -16.50
N ILE A 174 13.66 23.53 -16.48
CA ILE A 174 14.75 24.07 -15.65
C ILE A 174 15.22 25.42 -16.22
N ILE A 175 15.53 25.47 -17.52
CA ILE A 175 15.98 26.67 -18.23
C ILE A 175 14.97 27.82 -18.09
N PHE A 176 13.68 27.53 -18.22
CA PHE A 176 12.63 28.54 -18.00
C PHE A 176 12.61 29.08 -16.56
N GLN A 177 12.83 28.22 -15.57
CA GLN A 177 12.85 28.61 -14.15
C GLN A 177 14.06 29.48 -13.79
N SER A 178 15.22 29.26 -14.41
CA SER A 178 16.42 30.09 -14.21
C SER A 178 16.35 31.50 -14.83
N LEU A 179 15.43 31.74 -15.76
CA LEU A 179 15.26 33.05 -16.40
C LEU A 179 14.40 34.01 -15.54
N PRO A 180 14.70 35.31 -15.52
CA PRO A 180 13.94 36.31 -14.76
C PRO A 180 12.50 36.49 -15.29
N SER A 181 11.59 36.94 -14.42
CA SER A 181 10.21 37.27 -14.78
C SER A 181 10.09 38.62 -15.48
N SER A 182 9.27 38.69 -16.52
CA SER A 182 8.85 39.96 -17.14
C SER A 182 7.78 40.67 -16.32
N ASN A 183 7.71 42.01 -16.47
CA ASN A 183 6.61 42.85 -15.96
C ASN A 183 5.41 42.90 -16.94
N CYS A 184 5.45 42.13 -18.04
CA CYS A 184 4.32 41.95 -18.94
C CYS A 184 3.22 41.09 -18.27
N PRO A 185 1.94 41.51 -18.26
CA PRO A 185 0.89 40.74 -17.62
C PRO A 185 0.62 39.43 -18.38
N GLY A 186 0.65 38.30 -17.66
CA GLY A 186 0.43 36.97 -18.24
C GLY A 186 -1.02 36.51 -18.28
N ALA A 187 -1.32 35.52 -19.12
CA ALA A 187 -2.60 34.81 -19.16
C ALA A 187 -2.48 33.37 -18.62
N SER A 188 -3.57 32.82 -18.07
CA SER A 188 -3.64 31.41 -17.62
C SER A 188 -3.72 30.42 -18.81
N ARG A 189 -4.36 30.85 -19.90
CA ARG A 189 -4.33 30.24 -21.23
C ARG A 189 -4.17 31.37 -22.24
N TYR A 190 -3.12 31.28 -23.05
CA TYR A 190 -2.89 32.20 -24.16
C TYR A 190 -3.83 31.82 -25.33
N PRO A 191 -4.39 32.81 -26.04
CA PRO A 191 -5.22 32.58 -27.22
C PRO A 191 -4.41 31.97 -28.37
N ASP A 192 -5.09 31.50 -29.42
CA ASP A 192 -4.41 30.95 -30.60
C ASP A 192 -3.81 32.04 -31.50
N HIS A 193 -4.29 33.29 -31.42
CA HIS A 193 -3.72 34.44 -32.13
C HIS A 193 -3.22 35.54 -31.16
N PRO A 194 -1.96 36.01 -31.26
CA PRO A 194 -1.39 36.97 -30.30
C PRO A 194 -2.13 38.30 -30.18
N SER A 195 -2.83 38.75 -31.23
CA SER A 195 -3.57 40.02 -31.23
C SER A 195 -4.76 40.05 -30.27
N GLU A 196 -5.30 38.88 -29.89
CA GLU A 196 -6.41 38.76 -28.94
C GLU A 196 -6.00 39.18 -27.52
N MET A 197 -4.71 39.23 -27.22
CA MET A 197 -4.17 39.77 -25.95
C MET A 197 -4.25 41.31 -25.85
N GLY A 198 -4.52 42.01 -26.97
CA GLY A 198 -4.68 43.46 -27.03
C GLY A 198 -3.37 44.27 -27.17
N GLN A 199 -3.49 45.49 -27.70
CA GLN A 199 -2.36 46.37 -28.07
C GLN A 199 -1.45 46.75 -26.88
N LEU A 200 -2.03 46.94 -25.69
CA LEU A 200 -1.28 47.23 -24.46
C LEU A 200 -0.46 46.04 -23.96
N TRP A 201 -0.84 44.81 -24.33
CA TRP A 201 -0.05 43.62 -24.04
C TRP A 201 1.05 43.44 -25.09
N LEU A 202 0.71 43.54 -26.38
CA LEU A 202 1.67 43.43 -27.49
C LEU A 202 2.86 44.40 -27.32
N SER A 203 2.59 45.67 -27.05
CA SER A 203 3.63 46.69 -26.83
C SER A 203 4.53 46.39 -25.62
N LYS A 204 4.05 45.65 -24.61
CA LYS A 204 4.84 45.22 -23.44
C LYS A 204 5.57 43.88 -23.64
N ALA A 205 5.01 42.97 -24.42
CA ALA A 205 5.57 41.64 -24.68
C ALA A 205 6.69 41.64 -25.75
N TYR A 206 6.63 42.60 -26.68
CA TYR A 206 7.55 42.70 -27.82
C TYR A 206 8.37 44.01 -27.81
N GLY A 207 7.87 45.09 -27.22
CA GLY A 207 8.55 46.39 -27.19
C GLY A 207 8.37 47.22 -28.48
N PRO A 208 8.97 48.42 -28.55
CA PRO A 208 8.81 49.31 -29.70
C PRO A 208 9.62 48.80 -30.92
N GLY A 209 8.92 48.16 -31.87
CA GLY A 209 9.47 47.78 -33.17
C GLY A 209 9.58 46.27 -33.46
N ASP A 210 9.29 45.40 -32.50
CA ASP A 210 9.19 43.94 -32.69
C ASP A 210 7.70 43.52 -32.73
N GLN A 211 7.36 42.52 -33.55
CA GLN A 211 5.99 42.01 -33.69
C GLN A 211 5.99 40.49 -33.96
N PRO A 212 4.93 39.75 -33.57
CA PRO A 212 4.80 38.33 -33.91
C PRO A 212 4.81 38.12 -35.43
N ASP A 213 5.59 37.14 -35.91
CA ASP A 213 5.74 36.83 -37.34
C ASP A 213 4.59 35.98 -37.89
N LEU A 214 3.69 35.52 -37.00
CA LEU A 214 2.49 34.72 -37.28
C LEU A 214 2.72 33.42 -38.09
N GLN A 215 3.98 32.99 -38.29
CA GLN A 215 4.30 31.70 -38.88
C GLN A 215 3.71 30.56 -38.03
N ASP A 216 3.03 29.61 -38.67
CA ASP A 216 2.52 28.41 -38.02
C ASP A 216 2.84 27.14 -38.84
N PRO A 217 4.11 26.67 -38.83
CA PRO A 217 4.49 25.42 -39.48
C PRO A 217 3.85 24.22 -38.77
N CYS A 218 3.57 23.16 -39.53
CA CYS A 218 2.88 21.97 -39.03
C CYS A 218 3.71 21.19 -38.00
N LEU A 219 3.53 21.51 -36.71
CA LEU A 219 4.20 20.81 -35.60
C LEU A 219 3.64 19.41 -35.31
N ALA A 220 2.50 19.01 -35.90
CA ALA A 220 1.82 17.76 -35.59
C ALA A 220 2.67 16.46 -35.71
N PRO A 221 3.66 16.34 -36.62
CA PRO A 221 4.59 15.20 -36.64
C PRO A 221 5.55 15.16 -35.44
N PHE A 222 5.93 16.33 -34.92
CA PHE A 222 6.93 16.48 -33.84
C PHE A 222 6.28 16.44 -32.46
N LEU A 223 5.07 17.01 -32.32
CA LEU A 223 4.24 16.91 -31.10
C LEU A 223 3.85 15.47 -30.75
N LYS A 224 3.88 14.54 -31.71
CA LYS A 224 3.70 13.08 -31.47
C LYS A 224 4.97 12.40 -30.91
N LYS A 225 6.15 13.00 -31.13
CA LYS A 225 7.44 12.50 -30.63
C LYS A 225 7.76 13.05 -29.24
N ALA A 226 7.28 14.26 -28.92
CA ALA A 226 7.28 14.79 -27.55
C ALA A 226 6.32 13.96 -26.67
N PRO A 227 6.80 13.27 -25.63
CA PRO A 227 5.94 12.47 -24.76
C PRO A 227 5.17 13.39 -23.81
N TRP A 228 3.85 13.22 -23.74
CA TRP A 228 3.00 13.94 -22.81
C TRP A 228 2.43 12.98 -21.76
N LEU A 229 2.55 13.33 -20.48
CA LEU A 229 1.67 12.81 -19.43
C LEU A 229 0.29 13.44 -19.62
N HIS A 230 -0.57 12.87 -20.48
CA HIS A 230 -1.84 13.48 -20.87
C HIS A 230 -3.08 12.77 -20.30
N ASN A 231 -3.91 13.57 -19.63
CA ASN A 231 -5.37 13.39 -19.65
C ASN A 231 -5.87 13.63 -21.09
N LEU A 232 -6.65 12.70 -21.63
CA LEU A 232 -7.01 12.62 -23.06
C LEU A 232 -8.29 13.40 -23.46
N ASP A 233 -8.39 14.69 -23.13
CA ASP A 233 -9.58 15.50 -23.48
C ASP A 233 -9.34 16.68 -24.45
N LEU A 234 -8.11 17.19 -24.59
CA LEU A 234 -7.87 18.45 -25.32
C LEU A 234 -7.77 18.34 -26.86
N PHE A 235 -7.75 17.13 -27.43
CA PHE A 235 -7.56 16.94 -28.88
C PHE A 235 -8.85 16.94 -29.72
N ARG A 236 -10.04 17.05 -29.10
CA ARG A 236 -11.33 16.93 -29.82
C ARG A 236 -11.80 18.19 -30.57
N VAL A 237 -11.28 19.38 -30.24
CA VAL A 237 -11.86 20.64 -30.75
C VAL A 237 -11.19 21.16 -32.03
N ALA A 238 -9.89 20.94 -32.22
CA ALA A 238 -9.13 21.54 -33.31
C ALA A 238 -9.31 20.85 -34.69
N PHE A 239 -9.87 19.64 -34.75
CA PHE A 239 -9.83 18.82 -35.98
C PHE A 239 -10.96 19.08 -36.98
N VAL A 240 -11.90 19.98 -36.68
CA VAL A 240 -13.08 20.26 -37.52
C VAL A 240 -12.86 21.41 -38.50
N SER A 241 -11.86 22.28 -38.28
CA SER A 241 -11.77 23.59 -38.96
C SER A 241 -10.72 23.69 -40.09
N CYS A 242 -10.11 22.58 -40.54
CA CYS A 242 -8.96 22.63 -41.47
C CYS A 242 -9.04 21.65 -42.65
N MET A 243 -10.25 21.33 -43.14
CA MET A 243 -10.43 20.61 -44.41
C MET A 243 -11.38 21.38 -45.34
N HIS A 244 -10.85 22.38 -46.04
CA HIS A 244 -11.43 23.04 -47.22
C HIS A 244 -10.29 23.61 -48.08
N VAL A 245 -9.56 22.73 -48.79
CA VAL A 245 -8.77 23.09 -49.99
C VAL A 245 -8.87 21.90 -50.94
N ASP A 246 -9.33 22.15 -52.16
CA ASP A 246 -9.64 21.11 -53.16
C ASP A 246 -8.49 20.84 -54.14
N ILE A 247 -8.26 19.53 -54.37
CA ILE A 247 -8.08 18.85 -55.66
C ILE A 247 -6.82 19.10 -56.55
N SER A 248 -6.25 17.95 -56.96
CA SER A 248 -5.34 17.70 -58.11
C SER A 248 -3.87 18.13 -57.97
N THR A 249 -2.88 17.26 -58.20
CA THR A 249 -2.64 16.50 -59.45
C THR A 249 -1.83 15.20 -59.22
N SER A 250 -1.40 14.56 -60.30
CA SER A 250 -1.06 13.13 -60.43
C SER A 250 0.38 12.71 -60.08
N SER A 251 0.51 11.39 -59.92
CA SER A 251 1.58 10.49 -60.42
C SER A 251 2.42 9.73 -59.38
N SER A 252 2.53 8.42 -59.60
CA SER A 252 3.56 7.56 -59.02
C SER A 252 4.71 7.40 -60.02
N PRO A 253 5.89 6.93 -59.57
CA PRO A 253 6.24 5.57 -59.99
C PRO A 253 6.86 4.69 -58.88
N ARG A 254 6.85 3.39 -59.15
CA ARG A 254 7.54 2.32 -58.41
C ARG A 254 9.04 2.28 -58.77
N CYS A 255 9.89 1.75 -57.88
CA CYS A 255 10.68 0.50 -58.09
C CYS A 255 11.99 0.38 -57.26
N LEU A 256 12.25 -0.86 -56.81
CA LEU A 256 13.56 -1.58 -56.71
C LEU A 256 14.76 -0.95 -55.95
N PHE A 257 15.30 -1.64 -54.93
CA PHE A 257 16.44 -2.59 -55.07
C PHE A 257 16.82 -3.29 -53.73
N GLU A 258 17.74 -4.25 -53.79
CA GLU A 258 18.07 -5.25 -52.76
C GLU A 258 19.45 -5.05 -52.07
N ALA A 259 19.66 -5.76 -50.95
CA ALA A 259 20.97 -6.30 -50.47
C ALA A 259 22.06 -5.28 -49.99
N PRO A 260 23.17 -5.68 -49.31
CA PRO A 260 23.68 -7.05 -49.10
C PRO A 260 24.15 -7.45 -47.67
N MET A 261 24.54 -8.73 -47.55
CA MET A 261 25.31 -9.31 -46.43
C MET A 261 26.80 -8.94 -46.47
N LEU A 262 27.50 -9.07 -45.33
CA LEU A 262 28.96 -9.16 -45.22
C LEU A 262 29.37 -10.19 -44.14
N HIS A 263 30.55 -10.81 -44.30
CA HIS A 263 31.05 -11.99 -43.57
C HIS A 263 32.46 -11.78 -42.98
N TRP A 264 32.93 -12.76 -42.17
CA TRP A 264 34.35 -13.10 -41.83
C TRP A 264 35.00 -12.32 -40.65
N PRO A 265 36.06 -12.83 -39.94
CA PRO A 265 36.72 -14.17 -39.89
C PRO A 265 36.62 -14.91 -38.52
N ALA A 266 37.32 -16.05 -38.37
CA ALA A 266 37.58 -16.77 -37.10
C ALA A 266 39.05 -17.24 -36.96
N ALA A 267 39.42 -17.77 -35.77
CA ALA A 267 40.64 -18.51 -35.39
C ALA A 267 41.95 -17.68 -35.18
N PRO A 268 43.00 -18.19 -34.47
CA PRO A 268 43.22 -19.55 -33.93
C PRO A 268 43.51 -19.63 -32.40
N GLY A 269 43.73 -20.84 -31.87
CA GLY A 269 43.95 -21.12 -30.44
C GLY A 269 45.34 -21.68 -30.08
N ALA A 270 45.51 -22.07 -28.81
CA ALA A 270 46.73 -22.73 -28.29
C ALA A 270 46.40 -23.79 -27.21
N GLY A 271 47.19 -24.86 -27.19
CA GLY A 271 47.05 -26.04 -26.32
C GLY A 271 47.97 -26.05 -25.08
N PRO A 272 48.08 -27.19 -24.36
CA PRO A 272 48.02 -27.13 -22.89
C PRO A 272 49.26 -27.60 -22.12
N SER A 273 49.31 -27.20 -20.85
CA SER A 273 49.97 -27.87 -19.71
C SER A 273 49.25 -27.42 -18.41
N GLY A 274 49.17 -28.16 -17.30
CA GLY A 274 49.61 -29.52 -17.02
C GLY A 274 50.15 -29.65 -15.59
N LEU A 275 49.30 -29.94 -14.58
CA LEU A 275 49.70 -30.62 -13.33
C LEU A 275 48.47 -30.92 -12.42
N GLN A 276 48.35 -32.18 -12.00
CA GLN A 276 47.39 -32.61 -10.97
C GLN A 276 47.99 -32.42 -9.56
N ARG A 277 47.17 -32.04 -8.58
CA ARG A 277 47.37 -32.40 -7.17
C ARG A 277 46.05 -32.77 -6.52
N HIS A 278 46.00 -33.97 -5.93
CA HIS A 278 44.88 -34.42 -5.10
C HIS A 278 45.00 -33.83 -3.69
N LEU A 279 43.90 -33.30 -3.17
CA LEU A 279 43.70 -33.10 -1.73
C LEU A 279 42.30 -33.59 -1.36
N ARG A 280 42.23 -34.51 -0.40
CA ARG A 280 40.97 -35.03 0.17
C ARG A 280 40.40 -34.01 1.16
N ALA A 281 39.08 -33.85 1.18
CA ALA A 281 38.37 -33.23 2.30
C ALA A 281 38.03 -34.28 3.38
N PRO A 282 38.03 -33.93 4.68
CA PRO A 282 37.71 -34.86 5.76
C PRO A 282 36.19 -34.96 6.05
N PRO A 283 35.70 -36.06 6.65
CA PRO A 283 34.30 -36.24 7.02
C PRO A 283 34.03 -35.79 8.46
N TYR A 284 32.95 -35.04 8.69
CA TYR A 284 32.33 -34.84 10.01
C TYR A 284 30.89 -34.34 9.84
N PHE A 285 29.91 -35.24 9.68
CA PHE A 285 28.48 -34.88 9.65
C PHE A 285 27.48 -36.02 10.01
N ASP A 286 27.93 -37.09 10.67
CA ASP A 286 27.10 -38.29 10.93
C ASP A 286 26.51 -38.40 12.36
N GLN A 287 26.75 -37.44 13.26
CA GLN A 287 26.30 -37.54 14.66
C GLN A 287 24.92 -36.94 14.98
N GLU A 288 24.28 -36.19 14.07
CA GLU A 288 22.94 -35.62 14.31
C GLU A 288 21.76 -36.56 13.95
N LEU A 289 22.03 -37.76 13.43
CA LEU A 289 20.99 -38.72 13.04
C LEU A 289 20.28 -39.38 14.24
N GLU A 290 20.92 -39.44 15.41
CA GLU A 290 20.35 -40.01 16.65
C GLU A 290 19.28 -39.07 17.27
N MET A 291 19.54 -37.76 17.27
CA MET A 291 18.65 -36.75 17.88
C MET A 291 17.28 -36.63 17.19
N LEU A 292 17.20 -36.99 15.90
CA LEU A 292 15.96 -36.95 15.11
C LEU A 292 15.00 -38.14 15.39
N LYS A 293 15.50 -39.26 15.91
CA LYS A 293 14.66 -40.44 16.20
C LYS A 293 13.85 -40.31 17.50
N LEU A 294 14.27 -39.42 18.42
CA LEU A 294 13.66 -39.25 19.75
C LEU A 294 12.45 -38.30 19.80
N ARG A 295 12.09 -37.62 18.69
CA ARG A 295 10.93 -36.70 18.64
C ARG A 295 9.68 -37.24 17.95
N HIS A 296 9.75 -38.39 17.30
CA HIS A 296 8.58 -39.06 16.72
C HIS A 296 8.37 -40.41 17.39
N GLY A 297 7.57 -40.40 18.46
CA GLY A 297 7.21 -41.61 19.20
C GLY A 297 6.35 -42.55 18.37
N ILE A 298 6.98 -43.52 17.70
CA ILE A 298 6.34 -44.74 17.23
C ILE A 298 7.15 -45.91 17.80
N GLN A 299 6.61 -46.57 18.81
CA GLN A 299 7.16 -47.83 19.29
C GLN A 299 6.87 -48.93 18.26
N ALA A 300 7.92 -49.52 17.70
CA ALA A 300 7.86 -50.81 17.03
C ALA A 300 8.93 -51.72 17.64
N GLN A 301 8.52 -52.85 18.20
CA GLN A 301 9.41 -53.81 18.84
C GLN A 301 10.29 -54.50 17.80
N ALA A 302 11.59 -54.61 18.07
CA ALA A 302 12.52 -55.33 17.22
C ALA A 302 12.48 -56.84 17.52
N ALA A 303 12.38 -57.65 16.47
CA ALA A 303 12.73 -59.07 16.49
C ALA A 303 13.85 -59.31 15.46
N THR A 304 14.82 -60.14 15.85
CA THR A 304 16.14 -60.30 15.21
C THR A 304 16.23 -61.45 14.20
N GLN A 305 17.35 -61.50 13.46
CA GLN A 305 17.82 -62.58 12.57
C GLN A 305 17.19 -62.56 11.16
N GLY A 306 17.86 -62.95 10.06
CA GLY A 306 19.23 -63.45 9.88
C GLY A 306 19.65 -63.40 8.40
N THR A 307 20.90 -63.76 8.10
CA THR A 307 21.54 -63.59 6.77
C THR A 307 21.19 -64.64 5.69
N ALA A 308 21.35 -64.25 4.42
CA ALA A 308 22.00 -65.01 3.31
C ALA A 308 21.20 -65.37 2.03
N THR A 309 21.59 -64.69 0.93
CA THR A 309 21.82 -65.19 -0.47
C THR A 309 20.82 -66.01 -1.30
N LEU A 310 20.58 -65.45 -2.51
CA LEU A 310 20.60 -66.06 -3.87
C LEU A 310 19.34 -66.71 -4.51
N GLN A 311 19.06 -66.17 -5.72
CA GLN A 311 18.51 -66.81 -6.95
C GLN A 311 17.06 -67.32 -7.02
N GLY A 312 16.21 -66.49 -7.67
CA GLY A 312 15.68 -66.83 -9.01
C GLY A 312 14.26 -67.39 -9.15
N SER A 313 13.36 -66.63 -9.79
CA SER A 313 12.42 -67.04 -10.87
C SER A 313 11.39 -65.94 -11.16
N GLN A 314 10.85 -65.91 -12.37
CA GLN A 314 9.94 -64.86 -12.87
C GLN A 314 8.48 -65.32 -12.92
N GLY A 315 7.56 -64.39 -12.61
CA GLY A 315 6.12 -64.47 -12.87
C GLY A 315 5.54 -63.04 -12.87
N PRO A 316 4.72 -62.63 -13.85
CA PRO A 316 4.59 -61.21 -14.18
C PRO A 316 3.49 -60.46 -13.41
N MET A 317 3.80 -59.25 -12.95
CA MET A 317 2.82 -58.19 -12.67
C MET A 317 3.18 -56.92 -13.45
N CYS A 318 2.24 -56.47 -14.28
CA CYS A 318 2.20 -55.18 -14.94
C CYS A 318 0.71 -54.77 -14.98
N THR A 319 0.29 -53.53 -14.77
CA THR A 319 1.04 -52.26 -14.82
C THR A 319 0.62 -51.32 -13.70
N ALA A 320 1.58 -50.78 -12.94
CA ALA A 320 1.41 -49.50 -12.25
C ALA A 320 2.11 -48.42 -13.08
N ALA A 321 1.52 -47.22 -13.17
CA ALA A 321 2.10 -46.12 -13.94
C ALA A 321 3.46 -45.70 -13.33
N ALA A 322 4.49 -45.63 -14.16
CA ALA A 322 5.84 -45.30 -13.71
C ALA A 322 5.92 -43.82 -13.31
N THR A 323 6.31 -43.55 -12.06
CA THR A 323 6.77 -42.22 -11.65
C THR A 323 8.10 -41.95 -12.33
N ALA A 324 8.18 -40.89 -13.14
CA ALA A 324 9.41 -40.55 -13.86
C ALA A 324 10.51 -40.10 -12.89
N VAL A 325 11.53 -40.95 -12.70
CA VAL A 325 12.75 -40.58 -11.97
C VAL A 325 13.59 -39.67 -12.87
N PHE A 326 13.76 -38.41 -12.49
CA PHE A 326 14.57 -37.45 -13.24
C PHE A 326 16.01 -37.38 -12.69
N PRO A 327 17.02 -37.99 -13.34
CA PRO A 327 18.39 -37.97 -12.85
C PRO A 327 19.07 -36.61 -13.01
N TRP A 328 19.98 -36.28 -12.09
CA TRP A 328 20.92 -35.17 -12.23
C TRP A 328 21.93 -35.45 -13.33
N LEU A 329 22.04 -34.56 -14.33
CA LEU A 329 23.05 -34.66 -15.37
C LEU A 329 24.43 -34.25 -14.86
N SER A 330 25.44 -35.10 -15.11
CA SER A 330 26.86 -34.77 -15.06
C SER A 330 27.51 -35.11 -16.41
N PRO A 331 28.50 -34.35 -16.91
CA PRO A 331 29.09 -34.61 -18.22
C PRO A 331 29.83 -35.96 -18.24
N ARG A 332 29.40 -36.89 -19.09
CA ARG A 332 30.19 -38.07 -19.47
C ARG A 332 30.23 -38.26 -20.99
N SER A 333 31.38 -38.74 -21.43
CA SER A 333 31.82 -38.88 -22.82
C SER A 333 31.02 -39.90 -23.63
N MET A 334 30.83 -39.60 -24.92
CA MET A 334 30.30 -40.55 -25.92
C MET A 334 31.10 -41.86 -25.98
N VAL A 335 30.42 -43.00 -25.93
CA VAL A 335 30.73 -44.21 -26.73
C VAL A 335 29.41 -44.90 -27.15
N GLN A 336 29.42 -45.48 -28.35
CA GLN A 336 28.40 -46.30 -29.05
C GLN A 336 28.10 -47.65 -28.33
N SER A 337 27.09 -48.50 -28.62
CA SER A 337 25.89 -48.52 -29.51
C SER A 337 25.03 -49.80 -29.26
N HIS A 338 23.86 -49.92 -29.93
CA HIS A 338 23.04 -51.14 -30.22
C HIS A 338 22.14 -51.75 -29.11
N SER A 339 21.02 -52.46 -29.38
CA SER A 339 19.88 -52.31 -30.34
C SER A 339 18.85 -53.48 -30.19
N GLN A 340 17.61 -53.36 -30.74
CA GLN A 340 16.54 -54.38 -30.94
C GLN A 340 15.60 -54.61 -29.73
N SER A 341 14.26 -54.41 -29.74
CA SER A 341 13.09 -54.90 -30.56
C SER A 341 12.42 -56.18 -29.96
N ALA A 342 11.11 -56.49 -30.05
CA ALA A 342 9.92 -55.92 -30.72
C ALA A 342 8.56 -56.38 -30.07
N ALA A 343 7.42 -55.77 -30.47
CA ALA A 343 6.06 -56.32 -30.81
C ALA A 343 5.34 -57.44 -29.95
N SER A 344 3.99 -57.59 -29.88
CA SER A 344 2.80 -56.76 -30.24
C SER A 344 1.43 -57.40 -29.82
N THR A 345 0.33 -56.62 -29.97
CA THR A 345 -1.06 -57.00 -30.44
C THR A 345 -2.19 -57.63 -29.56
N THR A 346 -3.31 -56.88 -29.48
CA THR A 346 -4.78 -57.22 -29.65
C THR A 346 -5.66 -57.94 -28.59
N ALA A 347 -6.55 -57.16 -27.93
CA ALA A 347 -8.03 -57.01 -28.17
C ALA A 347 -9.03 -58.22 -28.09
N PRO A 348 -10.37 -58.03 -28.10
CA PRO A 348 -11.24 -57.22 -27.20
C PRO A 348 -12.60 -57.89 -26.80
N GLY A 349 -13.43 -57.26 -25.93
CA GLY A 349 -14.88 -57.56 -25.83
C GLY A 349 -15.63 -57.12 -24.54
N GLN A 350 -16.63 -56.23 -24.68
CA GLN A 350 -18.08 -56.36 -24.36
C GLN A 350 -18.56 -57.08 -23.05
N VAL A 351 -19.68 -56.77 -22.35
CA VAL A 351 -20.86 -55.86 -22.52
C VAL A 351 -21.76 -55.81 -21.24
N PHE A 352 -22.44 -54.68 -20.96
CA PHE A 352 -23.67 -54.46 -20.12
C PHE A 352 -23.75 -54.84 -18.60
N GLY A 353 -24.65 -54.15 -17.86
CA GLY A 353 -25.34 -54.70 -16.67
C GLY A 353 -25.69 -53.73 -15.52
N GLN A 354 -26.96 -53.32 -15.38
CA GLN A 354 -27.46 -52.33 -14.41
C GLN A 354 -27.68 -52.80 -12.94
N SER A 355 -27.57 -51.84 -12.01
CA SER A 355 -28.34 -51.60 -10.74
C SER A 355 -28.89 -52.74 -9.85
N THR A 356 -28.77 -52.57 -8.52
CA THR A 356 -29.88 -52.21 -7.58
C THR A 356 -29.38 -52.10 -6.12
N ALA A 357 -30.27 -51.91 -5.14
CA ALA A 357 -30.00 -51.14 -3.91
C ALA A 357 -30.02 -51.92 -2.58
N SER A 358 -29.19 -51.44 -1.64
CA SER A 358 -29.48 -51.14 -0.21
C SER A 358 -29.94 -52.21 0.81
N ALA A 359 -29.17 -52.25 1.91
CA ALA A 359 -29.56 -52.34 3.34
C ALA A 359 -29.60 -53.69 4.11
N ALA A 360 -29.27 -53.54 5.41
CA ALA A 360 -29.41 -54.44 6.57
C ALA A 360 -28.39 -55.59 6.76
N ALA A 361 -27.95 -55.97 7.98
CA ALA A 361 -27.96 -55.30 9.31
C ALA A 361 -27.17 -56.12 10.38
N LEU A 362 -26.56 -55.43 11.37
CA LEU A 362 -26.30 -55.87 12.78
C LEU A 362 -25.33 -57.07 13.07
N PRO A 363 -24.89 -57.31 14.33
CA PRO A 363 -24.66 -56.43 15.49
C PRO A 363 -23.26 -56.62 16.19
N LEU A 364 -22.91 -55.74 17.13
CA LEU A 364 -21.87 -55.98 18.17
C LEU A 364 -22.42 -55.65 19.58
N PRO A 365 -22.23 -56.52 20.59
CA PRO A 365 -22.66 -56.28 21.97
C PRO A 365 -21.42 -56.05 22.90
N PRO A 366 -21.51 -55.95 24.25
CA PRO A 366 -21.26 -54.65 24.88
C PRO A 366 -20.18 -54.69 26.00
N ALA A 367 -19.78 -53.51 26.50
CA ALA A 367 -19.06 -53.37 27.77
C ALA A 367 -19.59 -52.17 28.56
N SER A 368 -19.81 -52.35 29.86
CA SER A 368 -20.45 -51.39 30.78
C SER A 368 -19.45 -50.97 31.90
N PRO A 369 -19.81 -50.14 32.90
CA PRO A 369 -19.04 -48.92 33.20
C PRO A 369 -18.33 -48.95 34.56
N PRO A 370 -17.42 -47.99 34.84
CA PRO A 370 -17.55 -47.17 36.06
C PRO A 370 -16.91 -45.75 35.92
N PRO A 371 -16.84 -44.93 36.99
CA PRO A 371 -17.93 -44.46 37.86
C PRO A 371 -17.98 -42.91 37.89
N GLU A 372 -19.03 -42.35 38.50
CA GLU A 372 -19.14 -40.90 38.74
C GLU A 372 -18.20 -40.42 39.86
N ALA A 373 -17.54 -39.28 39.65
CA ALA A 373 -16.93 -38.50 40.72
C ALA A 373 -16.94 -37.00 40.39
N THR A 374 -17.64 -36.22 41.22
CA THR A 374 -17.60 -34.77 41.23
C THR A 374 -16.24 -34.25 41.70
N THR A 375 -15.53 -33.47 40.89
CA THR A 375 -14.73 -32.34 41.41
C THR A 375 -14.34 -31.38 40.29
N ARG A 376 -14.43 -30.09 40.59
CA ARG A 376 -14.05 -28.97 39.74
C ARG A 376 -12.59 -28.64 40.05
N VAL A 377 -11.68 -28.89 39.11
CA VAL A 377 -10.26 -28.52 39.25
C VAL A 377 -9.96 -27.33 38.36
N GLU A 378 -9.83 -26.18 39.00
CA GLU A 378 -9.21 -24.99 38.42
C GLU A 378 -7.72 -25.26 38.18
N ALA A 379 -7.13 -24.61 37.18
CA ALA A 379 -5.69 -24.72 36.96
C ALA A 379 -4.94 -23.98 38.09
N ALA A 380 -4.48 -24.73 39.08
CA ALA A 380 -3.67 -24.20 40.17
C ALA A 380 -2.32 -23.65 39.63
N PRO A 381 -1.79 -22.56 40.21
CA PRO A 381 -0.52 -21.97 39.77
C PRO A 381 0.66 -22.86 40.16
N THR A 382 1.76 -22.75 39.43
CA THR A 382 3.05 -23.29 39.87
C THR A 382 3.52 -22.57 41.12
N GLU A 383 3.61 -23.30 42.24
CA GLU A 383 4.27 -22.86 43.47
C GLU A 383 5.79 -22.74 43.27
N THR A 384 6.24 -21.69 42.59
CA THR A 384 7.33 -20.91 43.20
C THR A 384 6.78 -20.32 44.48
N THR A 385 7.52 -20.43 45.59
CA THR A 385 7.13 -19.85 46.88
C THR A 385 6.84 -18.36 46.74
N ALA A 386 5.57 -18.03 46.56
CA ALA A 386 5.11 -16.67 46.46
C ALA A 386 5.16 -16.07 47.86
N LYS A 387 6.05 -15.10 48.06
CA LYS A 387 5.66 -13.99 48.92
C LYS A 387 4.47 -13.34 48.23
N GLU A 388 3.36 -13.23 48.94
CA GLU A 388 2.21 -12.47 48.48
C GLU A 388 2.64 -11.00 48.37
N ASP A 389 2.93 -10.52 47.16
CA ASP A 389 3.00 -9.09 46.87
C ASP A 389 1.56 -8.55 46.87
N SER A 390 1.05 -8.26 48.08
CA SER A 390 -0.25 -7.63 48.32
C SER A 390 -0.38 -6.20 47.78
N ASP A 391 0.70 -5.67 47.21
CA ASP A 391 0.91 -4.24 46.93
C ASP A 391 0.88 -3.91 45.42
N ALA A 392 0.46 -4.86 44.58
CA ALA A 392 0.38 -4.67 43.13
C ALA A 392 -0.78 -3.72 42.73
N LYS A 393 -0.45 -2.46 42.43
CA LYS A 393 -1.41 -1.41 42.04
C LYS A 393 -2.32 -1.83 40.87
N THR A 394 -3.62 -1.66 41.08
CA THR A 394 -4.66 -1.80 40.06
C THR A 394 -4.59 -0.70 39.00
N LEU A 395 -5.22 -0.92 37.84
CA LEU A 395 -5.37 0.12 36.80
C LEU A 395 -6.05 1.39 37.37
N GLN A 396 -7.03 1.23 38.25
CA GLN A 396 -7.73 2.35 38.88
C GLN A 396 -6.80 3.21 39.76
N GLU A 397 -5.89 2.60 40.51
CA GLU A 397 -4.93 3.33 41.34
C GLU A 397 -3.91 4.08 40.50
N TYR A 398 -3.42 3.48 39.39
CA TYR A 398 -2.60 4.19 38.42
C TYR A 398 -3.34 5.41 37.82
N GLU A 399 -4.61 5.27 37.46
CA GLU A 399 -5.44 6.38 36.95
C GLU A 399 -5.62 7.49 37.97
N GLN A 400 -5.84 7.15 39.24
CA GLN A 400 -5.98 8.11 40.33
C GLN A 400 -4.65 8.84 40.61
N GLU A 401 -3.54 8.11 40.66
CA GLU A 401 -2.19 8.68 40.84
C GLU A 401 -1.85 9.67 39.71
N GLN A 402 -2.15 9.32 38.46
CA GLN A 402 -1.88 10.20 37.31
C GLN A 402 -2.82 11.42 37.30
N PHE A 403 -4.07 11.28 37.71
CA PHE A 403 -4.96 12.42 37.89
C PHE A 403 -4.46 13.38 38.97
N GLN A 404 -3.98 12.87 40.11
CA GLN A 404 -3.40 13.68 41.17
C GLN A 404 -2.15 14.45 40.67
N LYS A 405 -1.23 13.77 39.97
CA LYS A 405 -0.07 14.43 39.32
C LYS A 405 -0.47 15.57 38.38
N LEU A 406 -1.57 15.42 37.63
CA LEU A 406 -2.10 16.47 36.74
C LEU A 406 -2.74 17.64 37.51
N LEU A 407 -3.23 17.43 38.74
CA LEU A 407 -3.67 18.50 39.63
C LEU A 407 -2.48 19.24 40.23
N ASP A 408 -1.49 18.51 40.74
CA ASP A 408 -0.30 19.05 41.40
C ASP A 408 0.53 19.91 40.43
N ALA A 409 0.85 19.38 39.24
CA ALA A 409 1.58 20.11 38.20
C ALA A 409 0.85 21.39 37.73
N LYS A 410 -0.49 21.44 37.86
CA LYS A 410 -1.31 22.63 37.56
C LYS A 410 -1.29 23.63 38.72
N ALA A 411 -1.23 23.17 39.96
CA ALA A 411 -1.01 24.02 41.13
C ALA A 411 0.37 24.68 41.08
N ASP A 412 1.42 23.92 40.74
CA ASP A 412 2.79 24.43 40.62
C ASP A 412 2.95 25.45 39.49
N LYS A 413 2.38 25.18 38.30
CA LYS A 413 2.35 26.17 37.21
C LYS A 413 1.62 27.46 37.61
N LYS A 414 0.54 27.35 38.40
CA LYS A 414 -0.19 28.51 38.94
C LYS A 414 0.60 29.26 40.02
N LYS A 415 1.46 28.56 40.76
CA LYS A 415 2.39 29.15 41.75
C LYS A 415 3.48 29.97 41.04
N LYS A 416 4.20 29.35 40.10
CA LYS A 416 5.21 30.02 39.26
C LYS A 416 4.67 31.26 38.55
N ALA A 417 3.54 31.13 37.85
CA ALA A 417 2.93 32.28 37.16
C ALA A 417 2.49 33.43 38.09
N LYS A 418 2.33 33.17 39.41
CA LYS A 418 2.02 34.19 40.42
C LYS A 418 3.29 34.81 41.03
N GLU A 419 4.39 34.06 41.06
CA GLU A 419 5.72 34.53 41.45
C GLU A 419 6.34 35.40 40.33
N ASP A 420 6.29 34.93 39.07
CA ASP A 420 6.74 35.68 37.89
C ASP A 420 5.92 36.97 37.68
N GLY A 421 4.61 36.93 38.01
CA GLY A 421 3.68 38.05 37.86
C GLY A 421 3.87 39.23 38.82
N GLN A 422 4.81 39.17 39.77
CA GLN A 422 5.13 40.30 40.67
C GLN A 422 6.33 41.14 40.21
N ALA A 423 7.03 40.78 39.13
CA ALA A 423 8.32 41.36 38.78
C ALA A 423 8.30 42.65 37.95
N ASP A 424 7.20 43.00 37.25
CA ASP A 424 7.22 44.10 36.25
C ASP A 424 6.17 45.21 36.48
N GLN A 425 6.64 46.45 36.60
CA GLN A 425 5.82 47.67 36.52
C GLN A 425 6.50 48.79 35.71
N LYS A 426 5.71 49.42 34.81
CA LYS A 426 5.92 50.72 34.10
C LYS A 426 6.89 50.76 32.90
N PRO A 427 6.76 51.77 31.98
CA PRO A 427 5.57 52.53 31.56
C PRO A 427 5.43 52.76 30.01
N LYS A 428 4.28 53.30 29.58
CA LYS A 428 3.95 53.65 28.18
C LYS A 428 4.48 55.03 27.70
N LYS A 429 4.83 55.15 26.41
CA LYS A 429 4.79 56.38 25.55
C LYS A 429 4.44 55.94 24.11
N GLN A 430 3.47 56.46 23.33
CA GLN A 430 3.11 57.83 22.88
C GLN A 430 3.99 58.44 21.77
N HIS A 431 3.38 58.67 20.57
CA HIS A 431 3.55 59.75 19.55
C HIS A 431 2.89 59.31 18.22
N MET A 432 2.63 60.13 17.19
CA MET A 432 1.88 61.40 17.09
C MET A 432 1.32 61.57 15.64
N LYS A 433 0.56 62.63 15.30
CA LYS A 433 -0.35 62.71 14.12
C LYS A 433 0.17 63.54 12.90
N ARG A 434 -0.22 63.10 11.68
CA ARG A 434 -0.67 63.90 10.47
C ARG A 434 0.32 64.93 9.84
N PRO A 435 0.05 65.61 8.69
CA PRO A 435 -1.18 65.77 7.87
C PRO A 435 -1.05 65.37 6.36
N ALA A 436 -1.73 66.05 5.42
CA ALA A 436 -2.97 65.55 4.78
C ALA A 436 -3.44 66.42 3.56
N ALA A 437 -3.77 65.81 2.40
CA ALA A 437 -4.42 66.44 1.22
C ALA A 437 -4.97 65.38 0.24
N ALA A 438 -5.94 65.58 -0.67
CA ALA A 438 -7.16 66.40 -0.82
C ALA A 438 -7.56 66.40 -2.33
N MET A 439 -8.86 66.55 -2.66
CA MET A 439 -9.42 66.76 -4.03
C MET A 439 -9.36 65.56 -5.02
N SER A 440 -10.27 65.39 -6.00
CA SER A 440 -11.59 66.00 -6.26
C SER A 440 -12.40 65.22 -7.34
N THR A 441 -13.68 64.94 -7.05
CA THR A 441 -14.89 65.03 -7.91
C THR A 441 -14.87 64.68 -9.42
N ARG A 442 -15.69 63.69 -9.82
CA ARG A 442 -16.83 63.74 -10.81
C ARG A 442 -17.32 62.30 -11.11
N GLN A 443 -18.58 61.91 -10.87
CA GLN A 443 -19.79 62.13 -11.71
C GLN A 443 -19.54 61.77 -13.18
N SER A 444 -20.21 60.80 -13.83
CA SER A 444 -21.66 60.74 -14.10
C SER A 444 -22.02 59.37 -14.74
N SER A 445 -22.98 58.61 -14.21
CA SER A 445 -24.37 58.51 -14.73
C SER A 445 -24.64 57.49 -15.86
N ALA A 446 -25.52 56.52 -15.56
CA ALA A 446 -26.62 56.03 -16.41
C ALA A 446 -26.25 55.22 -17.71
N ASN A 447 -27.11 54.37 -18.27
CA ASN A 447 -28.48 53.97 -17.90
C ASN A 447 -28.82 52.53 -18.37
N GLN A 448 -29.97 52.02 -17.89
CA GLN A 448 -30.94 51.08 -18.49
C GLN A 448 -30.59 50.39 -19.85
N GLY A 449 -30.91 49.11 -20.09
CA GLY A 449 -31.66 48.10 -19.31
C GLY A 449 -32.32 47.05 -20.24
N THR A 450 -33.15 46.14 -19.70
CA THR A 450 -34.24 45.37 -20.40
C THR A 450 -33.87 44.43 -21.59
N THR A 451 -34.48 43.24 -21.86
CA THR A 451 -35.31 42.28 -21.09
C THR A 451 -35.47 40.95 -21.85
N CYS A 452 -35.46 39.82 -21.12
CA CYS A 452 -36.28 38.58 -21.21
C CYS A 452 -36.58 37.78 -22.52
N ASN A 453 -36.49 36.44 -22.36
CA ASN A 453 -37.30 35.33 -22.96
C ASN A 453 -37.30 35.12 -24.50
N GLY A 454 -37.47 33.91 -25.07
CA GLY A 454 -37.58 32.53 -24.53
C GLY A 454 -38.15 31.55 -25.58
N HIS A 455 -37.89 30.23 -25.45
CA HIS A 455 -38.44 29.11 -26.28
C HIS A 455 -38.06 29.11 -27.81
N GLU A 456 -38.15 28.03 -28.61
CA GLU A 456 -38.59 26.63 -28.40
C GLU A 456 -37.82 25.62 -29.32
N ALA A 457 -38.25 24.35 -29.38
CA ALA A 457 -37.52 23.23 -30.01
C ALA A 457 -37.95 22.88 -31.46
N GLY A 458 -37.08 22.18 -32.21
CA GLY A 458 -37.37 21.63 -33.56
C GLY A 458 -36.48 20.44 -33.95
N LYS A 459 -37.04 19.46 -34.68
CA LYS A 459 -36.41 18.16 -35.03
C LYS A 459 -35.86 18.12 -36.47
N GLY A 460 -34.93 17.21 -36.78
CA GLY A 460 -34.59 16.81 -38.16
C GLY A 460 -33.47 15.76 -38.26
N ALA A 461 -33.68 14.69 -39.05
CA ALA A 461 -32.67 13.65 -39.36
C ALA A 461 -31.73 14.09 -40.52
N THR A 462 -30.58 13.48 -40.80
CA THR A 462 -30.40 12.14 -41.43
C THR A 462 -28.94 11.65 -41.37
N ALA A 463 -28.68 10.41 -41.84
CA ALA A 463 -27.42 9.68 -41.65
C ALA A 463 -26.39 9.81 -42.80
N ALA A 464 -25.10 9.58 -42.47
CA ALA A 464 -24.06 9.17 -43.43
C ALA A 464 -23.05 8.22 -42.77
N LYS A 465 -22.61 7.19 -43.51
CA LYS A 465 -21.62 6.17 -43.06
C LYS A 465 -20.19 6.59 -43.45
N GLY A 466 -19.21 6.11 -42.68
CA GLY A 466 -17.83 5.93 -43.14
C GLY A 466 -16.78 6.72 -42.35
N GLY A 467 -16.04 6.04 -41.47
CA GLY A 467 -14.90 6.63 -40.77
C GLY A 467 -14.17 5.61 -39.91
N SER A 468 -12.90 5.32 -40.25
CA SER A 468 -12.09 4.31 -39.58
C SER A 468 -11.95 4.56 -38.07
N THR A 469 -12.46 3.64 -37.26
CA THR A 469 -12.42 3.74 -35.80
C THR A 469 -10.99 3.59 -35.27
N LYS A 470 -10.33 4.73 -34.99
CA LYS A 470 -9.17 4.74 -34.08
C LYS A 470 -9.64 4.29 -32.69
N ILE A 471 -9.32 3.04 -32.33
CA ILE A 471 -9.62 2.48 -31.02
C ILE A 471 -8.94 3.33 -29.93
N LEU A 472 -9.71 3.79 -28.93
CA LEU A 472 -9.16 4.49 -27.77
C LEU A 472 -8.52 3.49 -26.80
N TYR A 473 -7.20 3.36 -26.85
CA TYR A 473 -6.41 2.47 -25.98
C TYR A 473 -6.25 2.95 -24.51
N GLY A 474 -7.02 3.95 -24.06
CA GLY A 474 -6.76 4.66 -22.80
C GLY A 474 -7.46 4.15 -21.54
N CYS A 475 -8.54 3.37 -21.66
CA CYS A 475 -9.47 3.09 -20.56
C CYS A 475 -9.18 1.78 -19.79
N HIS A 476 -8.38 0.89 -20.38
CA HIS A 476 -8.11 -0.47 -19.91
C HIS A 476 -6.62 -0.79 -20.09
N SER A 477 -6.09 -1.77 -19.35
CA SER A 477 -4.75 -2.27 -19.66
C SER A 477 -4.73 -2.88 -21.06
N GLN A 478 -3.57 -2.83 -21.73
CA GLN A 478 -3.42 -3.40 -23.07
C GLN A 478 -3.81 -4.89 -23.10
N SER A 479 -3.53 -5.64 -22.02
CA SER A 479 -3.93 -7.04 -21.88
C SER A 479 -5.44 -7.23 -21.70
N ALA A 480 -6.11 -6.37 -20.94
CA ALA A 480 -7.56 -6.45 -20.79
C ALA A 480 -8.28 -6.09 -22.09
N LEU A 481 -7.82 -5.07 -22.81
CA LEU A 481 -8.36 -4.73 -24.13
C LEU A 481 -8.08 -5.83 -25.16
N ALA A 482 -6.89 -6.46 -25.14
CA ALA A 482 -6.61 -7.61 -26.00
C ALA A 482 -7.57 -8.77 -25.73
N ALA A 483 -7.79 -9.13 -24.46
CA ALA A 483 -8.76 -10.17 -24.08
C ALA A 483 -10.20 -9.82 -24.50
N PHE A 484 -10.65 -8.58 -24.31
CA PHE A 484 -11.95 -8.13 -24.82
C PHE A 484 -12.06 -8.23 -26.35
N VAL A 485 -10.97 -7.94 -27.08
CA VAL A 485 -10.93 -8.06 -28.55
C VAL A 485 -10.88 -9.52 -29.00
N GLU A 486 -10.23 -10.43 -28.26
CA GLU A 486 -10.25 -11.87 -28.52
C GLU A 486 -11.65 -12.45 -28.30
N VAL A 487 -12.26 -12.21 -27.14
CA VAL A 487 -13.65 -12.64 -26.86
C VAL A 487 -14.62 -12.06 -27.89
N ALA A 488 -14.48 -10.78 -28.27
CA ALA A 488 -15.34 -10.17 -29.28
C ALA A 488 -15.13 -10.73 -30.71
N LYS A 489 -13.97 -11.32 -31.01
CA LYS A 489 -13.71 -12.04 -32.27
C LYS A 489 -14.29 -13.45 -32.25
N GLU A 490 -14.19 -14.14 -31.12
CA GLU A 490 -14.63 -15.54 -30.96
C GLU A 490 -16.15 -15.66 -30.78
N GLN A 491 -16.75 -14.74 -30.00
CA GLN A 491 -18.13 -14.83 -29.52
C GLN A 491 -19.03 -13.67 -30.01
N GLY A 492 -18.45 -12.68 -30.69
CA GLY A 492 -19.14 -11.45 -31.09
C GLY A 492 -19.24 -10.41 -29.97
N LEU A 493 -19.89 -9.28 -30.25
CA LEU A 493 -20.16 -8.27 -29.22
C LEU A 493 -21.35 -8.70 -28.35
N PRO A 494 -21.30 -8.51 -27.02
CA PRO A 494 -22.45 -8.78 -26.15
C PRO A 494 -23.68 -7.95 -26.53
N GLU A 495 -24.86 -8.56 -26.55
CA GLU A 495 -26.14 -7.88 -26.79
C GLU A 495 -26.35 -6.69 -25.84
N LYS A 496 -25.98 -6.89 -24.57
CA LYS A 496 -25.96 -5.88 -23.50
C LYS A 496 -24.54 -5.31 -23.36
N SER A 497 -24.30 -4.13 -23.93
CA SER A 497 -22.96 -3.52 -24.00
C SER A 497 -22.86 -2.09 -23.45
N SER A 498 -23.98 -1.45 -23.07
CA SER A 498 -23.94 -0.08 -22.57
C SER A 498 -23.53 0.01 -21.10
N SER A 499 -23.09 1.21 -20.66
CA SER A 499 -22.82 1.49 -19.24
C SER A 499 -24.06 1.32 -18.35
N ASN A 500 -25.26 1.52 -18.91
CA ASN A 500 -26.51 1.24 -18.21
C ASN A 500 -26.73 -0.26 -18.02
N ASP A 501 -26.44 -1.08 -19.03
CA ASP A 501 -26.54 -2.55 -18.91
C ASP A 501 -25.51 -3.09 -17.90
N GLN A 502 -24.28 -2.60 -17.93
CA GLN A 502 -23.23 -2.94 -16.97
C GLN A 502 -23.59 -2.51 -15.53
N ARG A 503 -24.38 -1.44 -15.36
CA ARG A 503 -24.96 -1.06 -14.08
C ARG A 503 -26.08 -2.01 -13.67
N LYS A 504 -27.03 -2.28 -14.58
CA LYS A 504 -28.16 -3.17 -14.31
C LYS A 504 -27.71 -4.59 -13.96
N ALA A 505 -26.74 -5.15 -14.69
CA ALA A 505 -26.17 -6.47 -14.40
C ALA A 505 -25.49 -6.54 -13.03
N ARG A 506 -24.85 -5.45 -12.59
CA ARG A 506 -24.29 -5.33 -11.23
C ARG A 506 -25.38 -5.22 -10.17
N GLU A 507 -26.44 -4.46 -10.42
CA GLU A 507 -27.59 -4.36 -9.52
C GLU A 507 -28.30 -5.72 -9.41
N GLU A 508 -28.53 -6.42 -10.53
CA GLU A 508 -29.06 -7.80 -10.60
C GLU A 508 -28.19 -8.80 -9.81
N LEU A 509 -26.85 -8.73 -9.93
CA LEU A 509 -25.91 -9.56 -9.18
C LEU A 509 -25.92 -9.28 -7.66
N LEU A 510 -26.00 -8.01 -7.26
CA LEU A 510 -26.04 -7.65 -5.83
C LEU A 510 -27.41 -7.96 -5.21
N GLN A 511 -28.50 -7.87 -5.98
CA GLN A 511 -29.85 -8.24 -5.56
C GLN A 511 -30.05 -9.76 -5.43
N SER A 512 -29.35 -10.58 -6.24
CA SER A 512 -29.40 -12.04 -6.08
C SER A 512 -28.68 -12.53 -4.82
N CYS A 513 -27.78 -11.72 -4.26
CA CYS A 513 -27.14 -11.95 -2.97
C CYS A 513 -28.08 -11.53 -1.80
N HIS A 514 -29.06 -12.39 -1.50
CA HIS A 514 -30.06 -12.14 -0.44
C HIS A 514 -30.09 -13.28 0.59
N GLY A 515 -29.92 -12.97 1.87
CA GLY A 515 -29.84 -13.95 2.97
C GLY A 515 -31.19 -14.36 3.59
N GLY A 516 -32.30 -14.10 2.90
CA GLY A 516 -33.64 -14.37 3.40
C GLY A 516 -33.95 -13.50 4.61
N LEU A 517 -34.16 -14.11 5.78
CA LEU A 517 -34.37 -13.40 7.05
C LEU A 517 -33.16 -12.56 7.50
N LEU A 518 -31.96 -12.84 6.99
CA LEU A 518 -30.77 -11.99 7.23
C LEU A 518 -30.80 -10.67 6.44
N GLY A 519 -31.72 -10.52 5.47
CA GLY A 519 -31.85 -9.35 4.62
C GLY A 519 -30.94 -9.35 3.38
N PRO A 520 -30.84 -8.22 2.66
CA PRO A 520 -29.98 -8.05 1.49
C PRO A 520 -28.49 -8.01 1.85
N LEU A 521 -27.63 -8.23 0.86
CA LEU A 521 -26.17 -8.11 1.00
C LEU A 521 -25.76 -6.72 1.48
N ILE A 522 -26.29 -5.65 0.87
CA ILE A 522 -26.01 -4.28 1.29
C ILE A 522 -27.14 -3.80 2.19
N GLN A 523 -26.79 -3.33 3.38
CA GLN A 523 -27.72 -2.91 4.42
C GLN A 523 -27.48 -1.46 4.80
N GLU A 524 -28.55 -0.86 5.32
CA GLU A 524 -28.60 0.49 5.83
C GLU A 524 -28.65 0.44 7.36
N ALA A 525 -27.93 1.33 8.01
CA ALA A 525 -28.05 1.54 9.46
C ALA A 525 -28.07 3.03 9.78
N GLU A 526 -28.88 3.42 10.78
CA GLU A 526 -28.84 4.76 11.32
C GLU A 526 -27.66 4.93 12.28
N VAL A 527 -26.78 5.87 11.95
CA VAL A 527 -25.78 6.43 12.87
C VAL A 527 -26.21 7.82 13.32
N THR A 528 -25.70 8.26 14.47
CA THR A 528 -26.09 9.53 15.09
C THR A 528 -24.98 10.53 14.88
N THR A 529 -25.29 11.76 14.47
CA THR A 529 -24.28 12.81 14.29
C THR A 529 -23.96 13.52 15.60
N ASP A 530 -22.87 14.28 15.64
CA ASP A 530 -22.55 15.16 16.78
C ASP A 530 -23.66 16.19 17.08
N ALA A 531 -24.48 16.53 16.09
CA ALA A 531 -25.67 17.38 16.23
C ALA A 531 -26.92 16.62 16.73
N GLY A 532 -26.83 15.31 16.99
CA GLY A 532 -27.93 14.45 17.43
C GLY A 532 -28.86 13.97 16.31
N ALA A 533 -28.67 14.40 15.07
CA ALA A 533 -29.47 13.95 13.93
C ALA A 533 -29.12 12.50 13.54
N LYS A 534 -30.09 11.78 12.96
CA LYS A 534 -29.86 10.45 12.37
C LYS A 534 -29.46 10.59 10.90
N VAL A 535 -28.45 9.82 10.49
CA VAL A 535 -28.00 9.72 9.09
C VAL A 535 -27.71 8.26 8.74
N THR A 536 -27.95 7.88 7.49
CA THR A 536 -27.77 6.50 7.02
C THR A 536 -26.32 6.22 6.63
N MET A 537 -25.76 5.12 7.12
CA MET A 537 -24.52 4.50 6.62
C MET A 537 -24.82 3.26 5.76
N TYR A 538 -23.90 2.85 4.88
CA TYR A 538 -24.08 1.72 3.97
C TYR A 538 -22.96 0.69 4.12
N PHE A 539 -23.32 -0.56 4.34
CA PHE A 539 -22.34 -1.64 4.59
C PHE A 539 -22.81 -2.98 4.05
N ALA A 540 -21.87 -3.88 3.77
CA ALA A 540 -22.12 -5.26 3.41
C ALA A 540 -22.36 -6.09 4.69
N ASN A 541 -23.49 -6.79 4.76
CA ASN A 541 -23.75 -7.75 5.81
C ASN A 541 -22.87 -8.98 5.59
N LEU A 542 -21.87 -9.18 6.47
CA LEU A 542 -20.92 -10.28 6.38
C LEU A 542 -21.58 -11.67 6.35
N LEU A 543 -22.68 -11.88 7.08
CA LEU A 543 -23.37 -13.18 7.09
C LEU A 543 -23.98 -13.46 5.72
N VAL A 544 -24.70 -12.49 5.15
CA VAL A 544 -25.24 -12.59 3.79
C VAL A 544 -24.11 -12.78 2.77
N TYR A 545 -23.02 -12.03 2.89
CA TYR A 545 -21.88 -12.10 1.97
C TYR A 545 -21.23 -13.51 1.96
N LEU A 546 -20.96 -14.07 3.14
CA LEU A 546 -20.43 -15.43 3.28
C LEU A 546 -21.38 -16.49 2.74
N ALA A 547 -22.68 -16.39 3.05
CA ALA A 547 -23.70 -17.32 2.55
C ALA A 547 -23.82 -17.27 1.02
N SER A 548 -23.93 -16.08 0.42
CA SER A 548 -24.06 -15.92 -1.03
C SER A 548 -22.80 -16.40 -1.75
N LEU A 549 -21.60 -16.02 -1.32
CA LEU A 549 -20.35 -16.50 -1.94
C LEU A 549 -20.21 -18.02 -1.87
N PHE A 550 -20.58 -18.64 -0.75
CA PHE A 550 -20.52 -20.10 -0.60
C PHE A 550 -21.59 -20.81 -1.43
N GLN A 551 -22.80 -20.25 -1.52
CA GLN A 551 -23.91 -20.80 -2.31
C GLN A 551 -23.69 -20.65 -3.83
N MET A 552 -22.98 -19.61 -4.28
CA MET A 552 -22.63 -19.41 -5.69
C MET A 552 -21.55 -20.38 -6.20
N GLY A 553 -20.81 -21.05 -5.30
CA GLY A 553 -19.74 -21.98 -5.67
C GLY A 553 -18.44 -21.29 -6.07
N GLY A 554 -17.60 -22.01 -6.82
CA GLY A 554 -16.29 -21.53 -7.26
C GLY A 554 -15.25 -21.45 -6.13
N SER A 555 -14.17 -20.69 -6.36
CA SER A 555 -12.97 -20.77 -5.53
C SER A 555 -13.19 -20.45 -4.05
N PHE A 556 -14.10 -19.52 -3.70
CA PHE A 556 -14.39 -19.22 -2.30
C PHE A 556 -15.09 -20.39 -1.60
N HIS A 557 -16.07 -21.03 -2.25
CA HIS A 557 -16.71 -22.25 -1.75
C HIS A 557 -15.69 -23.37 -1.51
N ASP A 558 -14.85 -23.64 -2.51
CA ASP A 558 -13.83 -24.69 -2.46
C ASP A 558 -12.79 -24.41 -1.37
N LEU A 559 -12.39 -23.14 -1.18
CA LEU A 559 -11.47 -22.74 -0.11
C LEU A 559 -12.11 -22.91 1.28
N ILE A 560 -13.34 -22.46 1.49
CA ILE A 560 -14.06 -22.64 2.77
C ILE A 560 -14.20 -24.12 3.10
N GLN A 561 -14.63 -24.96 2.15
CA GLN A 561 -14.74 -26.40 2.37
C GLN A 561 -13.40 -27.03 2.76
N ARG A 562 -12.30 -26.72 2.05
CA ARG A 562 -10.97 -27.24 2.36
C ARG A 562 -10.46 -26.77 3.72
N LYS A 563 -10.58 -25.47 4.01
CA LYS A 563 -10.12 -24.90 5.29
C LYS A 563 -10.95 -25.40 6.48
N HIS A 564 -12.26 -25.61 6.31
CA HIS A 564 -13.11 -26.18 7.36
C HIS A 564 -12.86 -27.69 7.56
N ARG A 565 -12.62 -28.46 6.49
CA ARG A 565 -12.17 -29.87 6.63
C ARG A 565 -10.82 -29.98 7.35
N ALA A 566 -9.86 -29.10 7.02
CA ALA A 566 -8.53 -29.09 7.65
C ALA A 566 -8.52 -28.52 9.08
N ASN A 567 -9.42 -27.58 9.38
CA ASN A 567 -9.58 -27.00 10.71
C ASN A 567 -11.08 -26.79 11.03
N PRO A 568 -11.79 -27.84 11.45
CA PRO A 568 -13.24 -27.76 11.71
C PRO A 568 -13.55 -26.74 12.80
N SER A 569 -14.46 -25.81 12.48
CA SER A 569 -14.99 -24.86 13.46
C SER A 569 -16.01 -25.53 14.38
N SER A 570 -16.01 -25.19 15.66
CA SER A 570 -16.97 -25.67 16.66
C SER A 570 -17.21 -24.61 17.73
N VAL A 571 -18.13 -24.84 18.67
CA VAL A 571 -18.38 -23.92 19.80
C VAL A 571 -17.14 -23.74 20.68
N SER A 572 -16.37 -24.81 20.92
CA SER A 572 -15.12 -24.79 21.71
C SER A 572 -13.91 -24.31 20.90
N LYS A 573 -13.90 -24.53 19.58
CA LYS A 573 -12.87 -24.07 18.65
C LYS A 573 -13.49 -23.22 17.52
N PRO A 574 -14.01 -22.02 17.82
CA PRO A 574 -14.58 -21.15 16.80
C PRO A 574 -13.46 -20.51 15.97
N TRP A 575 -13.72 -20.29 14.68
CA TRP A 575 -12.85 -19.53 13.81
C TRP A 575 -12.71 -18.08 14.29
N GLN A 576 -11.54 -17.49 14.01
CA GLN A 576 -11.14 -16.18 14.50
C GLN A 576 -11.35 -15.14 13.40
N LEU A 577 -12.47 -14.39 13.51
CA LEU A 577 -12.75 -13.26 12.64
C LEU A 577 -11.76 -12.13 12.92
N ILE A 578 -11.11 -11.68 11.85
CA ILE A 578 -10.25 -10.50 11.78
C ILE A 578 -11.07 -9.38 11.14
N LEU A 579 -11.19 -8.26 11.84
CA LEU A 579 -11.65 -7.00 11.26
C LEU A 579 -10.45 -6.06 11.13
N TYR A 580 -10.26 -5.51 9.93
CA TYR A 580 -9.30 -4.46 9.66
C TYR A 580 -10.01 -3.16 9.33
N ALA A 581 -9.51 -2.03 9.83
CA ALA A 581 -10.03 -0.71 9.49
C ALA A 581 -8.92 0.35 9.40
N ASP A 582 -8.97 1.17 8.35
CA ASP A 582 -8.00 2.25 8.07
C ASP A 582 -8.60 3.34 7.16
N GLU A 583 -7.94 4.50 7.06
CA GLU A 583 -8.39 5.70 6.37
C GLU A 583 -7.62 5.97 5.06
N VAL A 584 -8.24 5.61 3.94
CA VAL A 584 -7.65 5.59 2.60
C VAL A 584 -7.77 6.95 1.89
N ILE A 585 -6.66 7.43 1.30
CA ILE A 585 -6.63 8.60 0.42
C ILE A 585 -6.53 8.15 -1.05
N PRO A 586 -7.60 8.25 -1.87
CA PRO A 586 -7.55 7.84 -3.26
C PRO A 586 -6.89 8.91 -4.16
N GLY A 587 -5.90 8.47 -4.94
CA GLY A 587 -5.23 9.29 -5.95
C GLY A 587 -4.04 10.08 -5.38
N ASN A 588 -3.95 11.38 -5.71
CA ASN A 588 -2.86 12.22 -5.21
C ASN A 588 -3.08 12.58 -3.74
N VAL A 589 -2.15 12.16 -2.87
CA VAL A 589 -2.14 12.45 -1.42
C VAL A 589 -2.12 13.95 -1.12
N LEU A 590 -1.57 14.77 -2.03
CA LEU A 590 -1.54 16.23 -1.93
C LEU A 590 -2.75 16.92 -2.60
N GLY A 591 -3.71 16.14 -3.12
CA GLY A 591 -4.93 16.66 -3.74
C GLY A 591 -6.06 16.92 -2.75
N PRO A 592 -7.20 17.51 -3.19
CA PRO A 592 -8.35 17.74 -2.32
C PRO A 592 -8.89 16.43 -1.72
N ALA A 593 -8.82 16.31 -0.40
CA ALA A 593 -9.17 15.08 0.35
C ALA A 593 -10.69 14.78 0.43
N GLN A 594 -11.51 15.36 -0.45
CA GLN A 594 -12.98 15.20 -0.47
C GLN A 594 -13.45 13.74 -0.69
N ARG A 595 -12.57 12.91 -1.28
CA ARG A 595 -12.79 11.48 -1.50
C ARG A 595 -12.01 10.59 -0.54
N LYS A 596 -11.37 11.13 0.51
CA LYS A 596 -10.77 10.28 1.57
C LYS A 596 -11.89 9.47 2.22
N PHE A 597 -11.67 8.17 2.47
CA PHE A 597 -12.68 7.28 3.05
C PHE A 597 -12.07 6.28 4.02
N TRP A 598 -12.84 5.93 5.05
CA TRP A 598 -12.60 4.77 5.88
C TRP A 598 -12.97 3.50 5.13
N ALA A 599 -12.10 2.50 5.19
CA ALA A 599 -12.37 1.18 4.68
C ALA A 599 -12.35 0.16 5.82
N ILE A 600 -13.34 -0.74 5.83
CA ILE A 600 -13.43 -1.86 6.79
C ILE A 600 -13.44 -3.17 6.00
N TYR A 601 -12.56 -4.11 6.37
CA TYR A 601 -12.44 -5.43 5.76
C TYR A 601 -12.61 -6.55 6.80
N ALA A 602 -13.15 -7.69 6.35
CA ALA A 602 -13.25 -8.90 7.15
C ALA A 602 -12.46 -10.06 6.55
N SER A 603 -11.78 -10.85 7.39
CA SER A 603 -11.18 -12.13 7.00
C SER A 603 -11.14 -13.09 8.19
N PHE A 604 -10.70 -14.33 7.98
CA PHE A 604 -10.54 -15.33 9.05
C PHE A 604 -9.08 -15.75 9.19
N ARG A 605 -8.58 -15.86 10.43
CA ARG A 605 -7.22 -16.35 10.72
C ARG A 605 -6.94 -17.72 10.08
N GLU A 606 -7.98 -18.53 9.93
CA GLU A 606 -7.96 -19.88 9.36
C GLU A 606 -7.73 -19.92 7.84
N MET A 607 -7.83 -18.77 7.14
CA MET A 607 -7.32 -18.63 5.78
C MET A 607 -5.80 -18.82 5.73
N ASP A 608 -5.12 -18.55 6.84
CA ASP A 608 -3.72 -18.89 7.09
C ASP A 608 -2.82 -18.31 5.98
N GLN A 609 -2.07 -19.12 5.23
CA GLN A 609 -1.23 -18.64 4.12
C GLN A 609 -1.99 -17.72 3.15
N PHE A 610 -3.28 -17.96 2.87
CA PHE A 610 -4.05 -17.18 1.90
C PHE A 610 -4.39 -15.75 2.36
N LEU A 611 -4.08 -15.35 3.60
CA LEU A 611 -4.23 -13.96 4.07
C LEU A 611 -3.36 -12.94 3.29
N HIS A 612 -2.42 -13.41 2.44
CA HIS A 612 -1.72 -12.54 1.50
C HIS A 612 -2.55 -12.16 0.24
N HIS A 613 -3.73 -12.77 0.04
CA HIS A 613 -4.60 -12.53 -1.11
C HIS A 613 -5.62 -11.42 -0.83
N GLU A 614 -5.68 -10.41 -1.69
CA GLU A 614 -6.50 -9.19 -1.49
C GLU A 614 -8.01 -9.46 -1.51
N ASP A 615 -8.46 -10.45 -2.30
CA ASP A 615 -9.87 -10.82 -2.41
C ASP A 615 -10.42 -11.54 -1.16
N LEU A 616 -9.57 -12.10 -0.28
CA LEU A 616 -10.01 -12.74 0.97
C LEU A 616 -10.17 -11.78 2.15
N TRP A 617 -9.91 -10.49 1.92
CA TRP A 617 -10.23 -9.41 2.85
C TRP A 617 -11.54 -8.77 2.40
N LEU A 618 -12.67 -9.45 2.63
CA LEU A 618 -13.99 -9.07 2.11
C LEU A 618 -14.34 -7.62 2.49
N THR A 619 -14.77 -6.81 1.52
CA THR A 619 -15.11 -5.41 1.78
C THR A 619 -16.43 -5.30 2.55
N ILE A 620 -16.41 -4.66 3.72
CA ILE A 620 -17.58 -4.49 4.59
C ILE A 620 -18.15 -3.08 4.51
N SER A 621 -17.32 -2.03 4.55
CA SER A 621 -17.83 -0.65 4.56
C SER A 621 -16.80 0.31 3.97
N LEU A 622 -17.27 1.35 3.27
CA LEU A 622 -16.47 2.33 2.53
C LEU A 622 -17.09 3.73 2.69
N GLU A 623 -16.77 4.38 3.82
CA GLU A 623 -17.46 5.59 4.31
C GLU A 623 -16.55 6.81 4.17
N ARG A 624 -16.98 7.90 3.51
CA ARG A 624 -16.10 9.07 3.36
C ARG A 624 -15.67 9.61 4.73
N SER A 625 -14.40 9.98 4.86
CA SER A 625 -13.86 10.60 6.07
C SER A 625 -14.64 11.83 6.51
N ASN A 626 -15.18 12.59 5.53
CA ASN A 626 -16.06 13.73 5.81
C ASN A 626 -17.44 13.31 6.33
N PHE A 627 -17.98 12.14 5.96
CA PHE A 627 -19.18 11.60 6.60
C PHE A 627 -18.83 11.15 8.03
N VAL A 628 -17.80 10.31 8.18
CA VAL A 628 -17.34 9.80 9.48
C VAL A 628 -17.00 10.92 10.48
N SER A 629 -16.46 12.06 10.02
CA SER A 629 -16.13 13.20 10.90
C SER A 629 -17.35 13.98 11.43
N HIS A 630 -18.56 13.70 10.95
CA HIS A 630 -19.81 14.25 11.52
C HIS A 630 -20.58 13.21 12.34
N VAL A 631 -20.21 11.93 12.26
CA VAL A 631 -20.79 10.83 13.05
C VAL A 631 -20.26 10.90 14.48
N GLN A 632 -21.14 10.79 15.46
CA GLN A 632 -20.80 10.85 16.88
C GLN A 632 -19.93 9.64 17.26
N GLY A 633 -18.68 9.92 17.65
CA GLY A 633 -17.68 8.88 17.88
C GLY A 633 -17.04 8.31 16.60
N GLY A 634 -17.38 8.85 15.43
CA GLY A 634 -16.83 8.48 14.14
C GLY A 634 -16.86 6.98 13.86
N ILE A 635 -15.70 6.41 13.52
CA ILE A 635 -15.56 5.01 13.13
C ILE A 635 -15.98 4.03 14.24
N CYS A 636 -15.98 4.45 15.52
CA CYS A 636 -16.39 3.61 16.64
C CYS A 636 -17.89 3.25 16.58
N GLN A 637 -18.76 4.21 16.19
CA GLN A 637 -20.20 3.93 16.04
C GLN A 637 -20.46 3.03 14.82
N ILE A 638 -19.72 3.25 13.73
CA ILE A 638 -19.79 2.44 12.50
C ILE A 638 -19.37 0.99 12.78
N MET A 639 -18.24 0.79 13.45
CA MET A 639 -17.78 -0.53 13.91
C MET A 639 -18.80 -1.21 14.85
N SER A 640 -19.43 -0.44 15.74
CA SER A 640 -20.50 -0.95 16.62
C SER A 640 -21.68 -1.50 15.82
N LYS A 641 -22.17 -0.75 14.81
CA LYS A 641 -23.29 -1.18 13.96
C LYS A 641 -22.96 -2.43 13.15
N ILE A 642 -21.76 -2.49 12.56
CA ILE A 642 -21.28 -3.69 11.85
C ILE A 642 -21.24 -4.90 12.79
N LEU A 643 -20.65 -4.77 13.98
CA LEU A 643 -20.56 -5.86 14.97
C LEU A 643 -21.94 -6.30 15.48
N GLU A 644 -22.87 -5.38 15.69
CA GLU A 644 -24.26 -5.68 16.05
C GLU A 644 -24.93 -6.54 14.96
N THR A 645 -24.77 -6.21 13.68
CA THR A 645 -25.39 -6.97 12.58
C THR A 645 -24.84 -8.40 12.42
N ILE A 646 -23.61 -8.65 12.89
CA ILE A 646 -22.94 -9.95 12.84
C ILE A 646 -23.29 -10.80 14.07
N PHE A 647 -23.17 -10.24 15.28
CA PHE A 647 -23.23 -11.02 16.53
C PHE A 647 -24.50 -10.81 17.37
N ALA A 648 -25.22 -9.71 17.15
CA ALA A 648 -26.51 -9.41 17.76
C ALA A 648 -27.69 -9.59 16.79
N ASN A 649 -27.49 -10.36 15.71
CA ASN A 649 -28.53 -10.73 14.76
C ASN A 649 -29.60 -11.61 15.45
N ALA A 650 -30.88 -11.33 15.17
CA ALA A 650 -32.00 -12.06 15.78
C ALA A 650 -32.22 -13.48 15.23
N HIS A 651 -31.64 -13.81 14.07
CA HIS A 651 -31.86 -15.07 13.35
C HIS A 651 -30.65 -16.01 13.37
N VAL A 652 -29.44 -15.49 13.58
CA VAL A 652 -28.19 -16.26 13.56
C VAL A 652 -27.26 -15.78 14.68
N GLU A 653 -26.76 -16.72 15.48
CA GLU A 653 -25.65 -16.47 16.39
C GLU A 653 -24.39 -17.21 15.90
N PRO A 654 -23.37 -16.49 15.38
CA PRO A 654 -22.17 -17.10 14.79
C PRO A 654 -21.43 -18.10 15.68
N LEU A 655 -21.50 -17.94 17.00
CA LEU A 655 -20.85 -18.85 17.95
C LEU A 655 -21.64 -20.16 18.14
N ALA A 656 -22.98 -20.09 18.13
CA ALA A 656 -23.88 -21.24 18.17
C ALA A 656 -23.86 -22.04 16.84
N GLY A 657 -23.55 -21.38 15.74
CA GLY A 657 -23.24 -21.99 14.45
C GLY A 657 -24.07 -21.40 13.30
N PHE A 658 -23.38 -20.93 12.26
CA PHE A 658 -23.95 -20.37 11.05
C PHE A 658 -23.84 -21.36 9.89
N VAL A 659 -24.96 -21.76 9.29
CA VAL A 659 -24.97 -22.77 8.21
C VAL A 659 -24.84 -22.11 6.84
N LEU A 660 -23.73 -22.39 6.16
CA LEU A 660 -23.47 -22.04 4.77
C LEU A 660 -23.99 -23.17 3.88
N LYS A 661 -24.93 -22.87 2.99
CA LYS A 661 -25.56 -23.86 2.08
C LYS A 661 -24.79 -24.00 0.78
N SER A 662 -24.41 -25.23 0.42
CA SER A 662 -23.65 -25.50 -0.81
C SER A 662 -24.56 -25.61 -2.03
N PRO A 663 -24.11 -25.18 -3.23
CA PRO A 663 -24.81 -25.48 -4.48
C PRO A 663 -24.90 -26.99 -4.77
N HIS A 664 -24.03 -27.81 -4.15
CA HIS A 664 -24.00 -29.26 -4.31
C HIS A 664 -24.96 -30.02 -3.37
N GLY A 665 -25.82 -29.30 -2.64
CA GLY A 665 -26.84 -29.88 -1.76
C GLY A 665 -26.36 -30.18 -0.33
N PRO A 666 -27.27 -30.66 0.55
CA PRO A 666 -27.08 -30.62 2.02
C PRO A 666 -25.86 -31.38 2.56
N GLY A 667 -25.40 -32.43 1.86
CA GLY A 667 -24.19 -33.18 2.23
C GLY A 667 -22.88 -32.41 2.07
N SER A 668 -22.93 -31.22 1.44
CA SER A 668 -21.78 -30.31 1.23
C SER A 668 -21.88 -29.01 2.02
N ASP A 669 -22.92 -28.84 2.84
CA ASP A 669 -23.13 -27.66 3.69
C ASP A 669 -22.05 -27.56 4.78
N VAL A 670 -21.70 -26.34 5.17
CA VAL A 670 -20.70 -26.07 6.21
C VAL A 670 -21.36 -25.31 7.36
N ARG A 671 -21.37 -25.92 8.56
CA ARG A 671 -21.70 -25.19 9.80
C ARG A 671 -20.43 -24.49 10.30
N LEU A 672 -20.39 -23.18 10.14
CA LEU A 672 -19.30 -22.31 10.55
C LEU A 672 -19.58 -21.73 11.94
N HIS A 673 -18.69 -21.99 12.90
CA HIS A 673 -18.69 -21.35 14.22
C HIS A 673 -17.58 -20.29 14.26
N PHE A 674 -17.88 -19.04 14.60
CA PHE A 674 -16.85 -17.99 14.68
C PHE A 674 -17.14 -16.90 15.71
N ARG A 675 -16.09 -16.16 16.08
CA ARG A 675 -16.12 -15.01 17.01
C ARG A 675 -15.22 -13.88 16.53
N TRP A 676 -15.50 -12.64 16.92
CA TRP A 676 -14.53 -11.54 16.72
C TRP A 676 -13.31 -11.75 17.61
N ALA A 677 -12.14 -11.91 16.98
CA ALA A 677 -10.92 -12.30 17.66
C ALA A 677 -9.77 -11.31 17.45
N ILE A 678 -9.73 -10.59 16.31
CA ILE A 678 -8.66 -9.65 15.98
C ILE A 678 -9.27 -8.35 15.45
N CYS A 679 -8.88 -7.24 16.06
CA CYS A 679 -8.98 -5.88 15.56
C CYS A 679 -7.59 -5.50 15.05
N LEU A 680 -7.37 -5.57 13.74
CA LEU A 680 -6.12 -5.17 13.11
C LEU A 680 -6.23 -3.72 12.67
N ALA A 681 -5.34 -2.85 13.14
CA ALA A 681 -5.30 -1.46 12.72
C ALA A 681 -3.90 -0.87 12.96
N ASP A 682 -3.61 0.26 12.33
CA ASP A 682 -2.48 1.09 12.73
C ASP A 682 -2.79 1.81 14.06
N GLY A 683 -1.82 2.52 14.64
CA GLY A 683 -2.03 3.28 15.87
C GLY A 683 -3.07 4.40 15.75
N GLY A 684 -3.16 5.06 14.58
CA GLY A 684 -4.08 6.16 14.31
C GLY A 684 -5.54 5.71 14.22
N ALA A 685 -5.81 4.55 13.63
CA ALA A 685 -7.12 3.94 13.54
C ALA A 685 -7.51 3.24 14.86
N HIS A 686 -6.59 2.55 15.53
CA HIS A 686 -6.84 1.99 16.86
C HIS A 686 -7.33 3.05 17.86
N LYS A 687 -6.74 4.25 17.83
CA LYS A 687 -7.18 5.40 18.64
C LYS A 687 -8.66 5.71 18.45
N GLN A 688 -9.14 5.70 17.22
CA GLN A 688 -10.52 6.08 16.88
C GLN A 688 -11.51 4.93 17.13
N ILE A 689 -11.14 3.69 16.77
CA ILE A 689 -11.97 2.49 17.00
C ILE A 689 -12.22 2.27 18.49
N TRP A 690 -11.18 2.32 19.32
CA TRP A 690 -11.29 2.07 20.77
C TRP A 690 -11.59 3.33 21.59
N SER A 691 -11.82 4.48 20.95
CA SER A 691 -12.00 5.77 21.62
C SER A 691 -10.89 6.08 22.65
N SER A 692 -9.64 5.73 22.34
CA SER A 692 -8.48 6.02 23.19
C SER A 692 -7.83 7.37 22.82
N LYS A 693 -6.74 7.73 23.50
CA LYS A 693 -5.87 8.86 23.09
C LYS A 693 -4.75 8.44 22.15
N GLY A 694 -4.48 7.14 22.03
CA GLY A 694 -3.39 6.57 21.22
C GLY A 694 -2.03 7.20 21.55
N ASP A 695 -1.14 7.26 20.57
CA ASP A 695 0.22 7.81 20.74
C ASP A 695 0.24 9.25 21.25
N SER A 696 -0.74 10.09 20.89
CA SER A 696 -0.85 11.46 21.41
C SER A 696 -1.29 11.56 22.90
N GLY A 697 -1.51 10.43 23.58
CA GLY A 697 -1.93 10.37 24.97
C GLY A 697 -0.76 10.35 25.96
N THR A 698 -0.98 10.88 27.17
CA THR A 698 -0.10 10.57 28.32
C THR A 698 -0.14 9.09 28.65
N LYS A 699 -1.33 8.50 28.78
CA LYS A 699 -1.48 7.04 28.71
C LYS A 699 -1.77 6.67 27.25
N PHE A 700 -0.84 5.95 26.61
CA PHE A 700 -0.90 5.64 25.17
C PHE A 700 -1.12 4.16 24.85
N CYS A 701 -0.80 3.25 25.78
CA CYS A 701 -1.05 1.82 25.62
C CYS A 701 -2.27 1.40 26.45
N ILE A 702 -3.24 0.71 25.83
CA ILE A 702 -4.41 0.16 26.52
C ILE A 702 -4.12 -1.17 27.22
N LEU A 703 -3.03 -1.84 26.82
CA LEU A 703 -2.62 -3.17 27.30
C LEU A 703 -1.82 -3.11 28.61
N CYS A 704 -1.47 -1.90 29.09
CA CYS A 704 -0.68 -1.73 30.31
C CYS A 704 -1.27 -0.69 31.26
N ALA A 705 -1.28 -1.00 32.56
CA ALA A 705 -1.71 -0.11 33.62
C ALA A 705 -0.68 0.98 33.92
N ASN A 706 0.61 0.62 34.01
CA ASN A 706 1.69 1.49 34.48
C ASN A 706 2.28 2.43 33.41
N ILE A 707 2.09 2.16 32.12
CA ILE A 707 2.77 2.87 31.02
C ILE A 707 2.18 4.26 30.73
N HIS A 708 3.00 5.29 30.93
CA HIS A 708 2.67 6.69 30.68
C HIS A 708 3.87 7.43 30.05
N SER A 709 3.59 8.47 29.25
CA SER A 709 4.57 9.45 28.77
C SER A 709 5.26 10.15 29.93
N GLY A 710 6.55 10.46 29.79
CA GLY A 710 7.26 11.32 30.73
C GLY A 710 6.76 12.78 30.65
N PRO A 711 7.20 13.64 31.58
CA PRO A 711 7.06 15.08 31.38
C PRO A 711 7.80 15.50 30.10
N PRO A 712 7.23 16.37 29.24
CA PRO A 712 7.85 16.75 27.98
C PRO A 712 9.17 17.49 28.23
N THR A 713 10.26 16.94 27.70
CA THR A 713 11.60 17.53 27.72
C THR A 713 11.89 18.20 26.38
N GLY A 714 11.48 19.47 26.24
CA GLY A 714 11.63 20.25 25.01
C GLY A 714 10.43 20.17 24.07
N ASP A 715 10.61 20.63 22.83
CA ASP A 715 9.54 20.85 21.83
C ASP A 715 9.06 19.55 21.11
N ASN A 716 9.33 18.36 21.65
CA ASN A 716 9.06 17.09 20.97
C ASN A 716 8.13 16.17 21.80
N ASP A 717 6.87 16.06 21.38
CA ASP A 717 5.79 15.35 22.09
C ASP A 717 5.89 13.80 22.03
N ASP A 718 6.79 13.23 21.23
CA ASP A 718 6.90 11.78 20.97
C ASP A 718 7.86 11.03 21.92
N ILE A 719 8.48 11.71 22.88
CA ILE A 719 9.47 11.14 23.80
C ILE A 719 8.81 10.17 24.81
N MET A 720 9.27 8.92 24.84
CA MET A 720 8.87 7.92 25.84
C MET A 720 9.62 8.15 27.16
N ASP A 721 8.99 7.93 28.33
CA ASP A 721 9.74 7.86 29.59
C ASP A 721 10.67 6.62 29.55
N HIS A 722 11.96 6.80 29.76
CA HIS A 722 13.02 5.81 29.52
C HIS A 722 12.98 4.57 30.45
N ARG A 723 11.95 4.42 31.27
CA ARG A 723 11.92 3.48 32.42
C ARG A 723 11.46 2.07 32.08
N THR A 724 10.77 1.87 30.95
CA THR A 724 10.14 0.57 30.66
C THR A 724 10.58 0.03 29.30
N THR A 725 11.53 -0.90 29.33
CA THR A 725 12.22 -1.46 28.15
C THR A 725 12.24 -2.98 28.13
N LYS A 726 11.77 -3.63 29.21
CA LYS A 726 11.59 -5.08 29.34
C LYS A 726 10.12 -5.42 29.57
N TYR A 727 9.69 -6.59 29.12
CA TYR A 727 8.32 -7.08 29.30
C TYR A 727 8.00 -7.36 30.77
N SER A 728 8.99 -7.81 31.56
CA SER A 728 8.84 -8.04 33.02
C SER A 728 8.51 -6.78 33.83
N GLN A 729 8.66 -5.59 33.23
CA GLN A 729 8.33 -4.30 33.84
C GLN A 729 6.91 -3.83 33.48
N LEU A 730 6.15 -4.59 32.68
CA LEU A 730 4.78 -4.26 32.28
C LEU A 730 3.78 -4.77 33.32
N VAL A 731 2.90 -3.88 33.80
CA VAL A 731 1.68 -4.28 34.51
C VAL A 731 0.57 -4.38 33.48
N LEU A 732 0.25 -5.59 33.03
CA LEU A 732 -0.73 -5.83 31.97
C LEU A 732 -2.17 -5.63 32.47
N THR A 733 -3.03 -5.14 31.59
CA THR A 733 -4.48 -5.02 31.84
C THR A 733 -5.24 -6.23 31.31
N THR A 734 -6.43 -6.48 31.87
CA THR A 734 -7.40 -7.44 31.32
C THR A 734 -8.48 -6.74 30.49
N ASP A 735 -9.28 -7.51 29.75
CA ASP A 735 -10.47 -6.99 29.05
C ASP A 735 -11.42 -6.24 30.01
N GLU A 736 -11.64 -6.79 31.20
CA GLU A 736 -12.54 -6.21 32.20
C GLU A 736 -11.96 -4.93 32.81
N ASP A 737 -10.64 -4.85 33.09
CA ASP A 737 -10.00 -3.63 33.59
C ASP A 737 -10.24 -2.44 32.66
N VAL A 738 -10.11 -2.66 31.35
CA VAL A 738 -10.30 -1.64 30.31
C VAL A 738 -11.77 -1.24 30.18
N ILE A 739 -12.70 -2.21 30.21
CA ILE A 739 -14.15 -1.93 30.19
C ILE A 739 -14.55 -1.11 31.43
N GLN A 740 -14.09 -1.52 32.63
CA GLN A 740 -14.37 -0.83 33.88
C GLN A 740 -13.72 0.57 33.94
N SER A 741 -12.53 0.74 33.38
CA SER A 741 -11.88 2.06 33.23
C SER A 741 -12.74 3.03 32.43
N TYR A 742 -13.31 2.58 31.30
CA TYR A 742 -14.19 3.42 30.50
C TYR A 742 -15.54 3.69 31.18
N ARG A 743 -16.12 2.70 31.88
CA ARG A 743 -17.34 2.88 32.69
C ARG A 743 -17.14 3.93 33.80
N ARG A 744 -16.05 3.84 34.58
CA ARG A 744 -15.70 4.85 35.60
C ARG A 744 -15.57 6.26 35.02
N LEU A 745 -15.08 6.38 33.78
CA LEU A 745 -14.99 7.67 33.09
C LEU A 745 -16.37 8.19 32.66
N ASP A 746 -17.26 7.32 32.19
CA ASP A 746 -18.64 7.67 31.84
C ASP A 746 -19.44 8.13 33.06
N GLU A 747 -19.39 7.38 34.17
CA GLU A 747 -19.99 7.75 35.46
C GLU A 747 -19.50 9.13 35.94
N ARG A 748 -18.19 9.38 35.84
CA ARG A 748 -17.57 10.65 36.25
C ARG A 748 -18.01 11.85 35.42
N ARG A 749 -18.59 11.65 34.24
CA ARG A 749 -19.20 12.74 33.46
C ARG A 749 -20.34 13.42 34.24
N ALA A 750 -21.06 12.67 35.08
CA ALA A 750 -22.13 13.21 35.93
C ALA A 750 -21.60 13.93 37.19
N THR A 751 -20.41 13.58 37.67
CA THR A 751 -19.85 14.11 38.94
C THR A 751 -18.82 15.23 38.76
N CYS A 752 -18.16 15.32 37.60
CA CYS A 752 -17.17 16.37 37.33
C CYS A 752 -17.84 17.75 37.23
N ARG A 753 -17.36 18.71 38.02
CA ARG A 753 -17.95 20.06 38.12
C ARG A 753 -17.52 20.97 36.96
N THR A 754 -16.43 20.64 36.27
CA THR A 754 -15.91 21.45 35.16
C THR A 754 -15.45 20.63 33.96
N LYS A 755 -15.53 21.20 32.75
CA LYS A 755 -14.96 20.60 31.52
C LYS A 755 -13.45 20.37 31.63
N ALA A 756 -12.73 21.21 32.38
CA ALA A 756 -11.28 21.09 32.57
C ALA A 756 -10.92 19.87 33.42
N GLU A 757 -11.64 19.65 34.52
CA GLU A 757 -11.51 18.47 35.38
C GLU A 757 -11.79 17.17 34.61
N PHE A 758 -12.88 17.13 33.83
CA PHE A 758 -13.19 15.97 32.99
C PHE A 758 -12.15 15.74 31.88
N SER A 759 -11.52 16.80 31.36
CA SER A 759 -10.40 16.69 30.42
C SER A 759 -9.13 16.13 31.08
N GLN A 760 -8.89 16.46 32.35
CA GLN A 760 -7.79 15.88 33.15
C GLN A 760 -8.06 14.39 33.44
N TRP A 761 -9.30 13.99 33.72
CA TRP A 761 -9.65 12.56 33.85
C TRP A 761 -9.43 11.78 32.57
N GLN A 762 -9.89 12.28 31.42
CA GLN A 762 -9.60 11.68 30.12
C GLN A 762 -8.09 11.54 29.86
N GLN A 763 -7.28 12.52 30.27
CA GLN A 763 -5.83 12.47 30.15
C GLN A 763 -5.20 11.40 31.06
N ALA A 764 -5.66 11.29 32.31
CA ALA A 764 -5.18 10.28 33.26
C ALA A 764 -5.55 8.85 32.84
N THR A 765 -6.76 8.62 32.35
CA THR A 765 -7.24 7.29 31.90
C THR A 765 -6.83 6.91 30.49
N GLY A 766 -6.28 7.84 29.70
CA GLY A 766 -5.90 7.58 28.30
C GLY A 766 -7.07 7.47 27.32
N TRP A 767 -8.28 7.82 27.75
CA TRP A 767 -9.48 7.72 26.91
C TRP A 767 -9.90 9.06 26.30
N THR A 768 -10.63 8.97 25.20
CA THR A 768 -11.44 10.05 24.65
C THR A 768 -12.89 9.64 24.88
N TRP A 769 -13.60 10.35 25.76
CA TRP A 769 -14.98 9.96 26.10
C TRP A 769 -15.94 10.24 24.94
N ASN A 770 -16.80 9.27 24.63
CA ASN A 770 -17.78 9.27 23.56
C ASN A 770 -18.96 8.37 23.97
N PRO A 771 -20.23 8.79 23.84
CA PRO A 771 -21.38 7.97 24.23
C PRO A 771 -21.61 6.77 23.29
N GLN A 772 -21.02 6.78 22.08
CA GLN A 772 -21.09 5.71 21.09
C GLN A 772 -19.85 4.80 21.13
N ALA A 773 -19.18 4.72 22.28
CA ALA A 773 -17.98 3.89 22.45
C ALA A 773 -18.33 2.39 22.43
N LEU A 774 -17.51 1.56 21.78
CA LEU A 774 -17.63 0.10 21.83
C LEU A 774 -17.65 -0.42 23.28
N LEU A 775 -16.87 0.23 24.15
CA LEU A 775 -16.76 -0.07 25.59
C LEU A 775 -18.02 0.29 26.41
N LEU A 776 -19.01 0.96 25.80
CA LEU A 776 -20.33 1.24 26.39
C LEU A 776 -21.49 0.53 25.67
N ASN A 777 -21.22 -0.21 24.57
CA ASN A 777 -22.26 -0.88 23.80
C ASN A 777 -22.83 -2.10 24.55
N GLN A 778 -23.95 -1.90 25.23
CA GLN A 778 -24.58 -2.94 26.08
C GLN A 778 -24.96 -4.20 25.30
N THR A 779 -25.40 -4.07 24.04
CA THR A 779 -25.77 -5.21 23.18
C THR A 779 -24.58 -6.15 22.94
N LEU A 780 -23.42 -5.58 22.63
CA LEU A 780 -22.19 -6.34 22.35
C LEU A 780 -21.50 -6.81 23.64
N LEU A 781 -21.57 -6.02 24.72
CA LEU A 781 -21.06 -6.39 26.04
C LEU A 781 -21.84 -7.57 26.65
N ALA A 782 -23.17 -7.54 26.61
CA ALA A 782 -24.02 -8.63 27.11
C ALA A 782 -23.79 -9.95 26.35
N LYS A 783 -23.40 -9.87 25.07
CA LYS A 783 -23.00 -11.02 24.24
C LYS A 783 -21.52 -11.38 24.33
N ASN A 784 -20.76 -10.77 25.25
CA ASN A 784 -19.33 -11.01 25.47
C ASN A 784 -18.47 -10.86 24.20
N GLN A 785 -18.83 -9.90 23.32
CA GLN A 785 -18.17 -9.68 22.02
C GLN A 785 -17.11 -8.57 22.05
N VAL A 786 -17.17 -7.63 22.99
CA VAL A 786 -16.17 -6.56 23.13
C VAL A 786 -15.10 -7.02 24.12
N LYS A 787 -13.89 -7.27 23.63
CA LYS A 787 -12.74 -7.76 24.42
C LYS A 787 -11.49 -6.96 24.05
N PRO A 788 -11.34 -5.74 24.60
CA PRO A 788 -10.37 -4.77 24.10
C PRO A 788 -8.91 -5.24 24.18
N VAL A 789 -8.49 -5.92 25.25
CA VAL A 789 -7.12 -6.43 25.38
C VAL A 789 -6.91 -7.68 24.53
N SER A 790 -7.91 -8.57 24.49
CA SER A 790 -7.83 -9.81 23.71
C SER A 790 -7.85 -9.58 22.19
N GLN A 791 -8.59 -8.58 21.72
CA GLN A 791 -8.81 -8.30 20.29
C GLN A 791 -7.82 -7.27 19.71
N PHE A 792 -7.26 -6.38 20.53
CA PHE A 792 -6.35 -5.35 20.04
C PHE A 792 -5.04 -5.96 19.54
N CYS A 793 -4.74 -5.75 18.25
CA CYS A 793 -3.60 -6.34 17.57
C CYS A 793 -2.85 -5.27 16.77
N HIS A 794 -1.80 -4.70 17.38
CA HIS A 794 -0.82 -3.87 16.67
C HIS A 794 -0.27 -4.63 15.46
N ASP A 795 -0.31 -4.01 14.28
CA ASP A 795 0.39 -4.56 13.14
C ASP A 795 1.90 -4.25 13.18
N TRP A 796 2.71 -5.27 12.93
CA TRP A 796 4.17 -5.14 13.00
C TRP A 796 4.76 -4.36 11.81
N MET A 797 3.99 -4.13 10.74
CA MET A 797 4.47 -3.34 9.58
C MET A 797 4.54 -1.85 9.94
N HIS A 798 3.48 -1.27 10.53
CA HIS A 798 3.51 0.10 11.02
C HIS A 798 4.35 0.26 12.29
N GLY A 799 4.39 -0.76 13.15
CA GLY A 799 5.20 -0.78 14.38
C GLY A 799 6.71 -0.80 14.12
N ILE A 800 7.18 -1.72 13.26
CA ILE A 800 8.60 -1.90 12.96
C ILE A 800 8.99 -1.22 11.65
N LEU A 801 8.44 -1.66 10.51
CA LEU A 801 8.94 -1.26 9.18
C LEU A 801 8.63 0.19 8.79
N GLN A 802 7.57 0.80 9.32
CA GLN A 802 7.34 2.24 9.23
C GLN A 802 7.66 3.00 10.54
N GLY A 803 8.04 2.26 11.60
CA GLY A 803 8.32 2.75 12.94
C GLY A 803 9.80 2.71 13.28
N THR A 804 10.21 1.71 14.06
CA THR A 804 11.56 1.61 14.65
C THR A 804 12.66 1.37 13.60
N ALA A 805 12.45 0.46 12.65
CA ALA A 805 13.47 0.05 11.68
C ALA A 805 14.01 1.20 10.79
N PRO A 806 13.17 2.10 10.23
CA PRO A 806 13.65 3.32 9.58
C PRO A 806 14.60 4.20 10.41
N VAL A 807 14.43 4.22 11.74
CA VAL A 807 15.23 5.03 12.66
C VAL A 807 16.53 4.32 12.98
N VAL A 808 16.47 3.02 13.33
CA VAL A 808 17.68 2.20 13.56
C VAL A 808 18.60 2.22 12.33
N LEU A 809 18.05 2.03 11.13
CA LEU A 809 18.80 2.10 9.87
C LEU A 809 19.48 3.47 9.69
N PHE A 810 18.74 4.57 9.88
CA PHE A 810 19.31 5.92 9.72
C PHE A 810 20.41 6.20 10.74
N GLN A 811 20.16 5.94 12.04
CA GLN A 811 21.10 6.28 13.10
C GLN A 811 22.38 5.43 13.04
N SER A 812 22.25 4.13 12.74
CA SER A 812 23.41 3.26 12.52
C SER A 812 24.26 3.75 11.34
N PHE A 813 23.62 4.19 10.25
CA PHE A 813 24.33 4.76 9.11
C PHE A 813 24.97 6.11 9.41
N GLN A 814 24.32 6.96 10.21
CA GLN A 814 24.87 8.25 10.58
C GLN A 814 26.13 8.08 11.43
N ALA A 815 26.12 7.20 12.45
CA ALA A 815 27.30 6.87 13.24
C ALA A 815 28.44 6.27 12.38
N ILE A 816 28.14 5.29 11.52
CA ILE A 816 29.16 4.70 10.64
C ILE A 816 29.72 5.75 9.65
N SER A 817 28.91 6.73 9.23
CA SER A 817 29.33 7.75 8.24
C SER A 817 30.45 8.67 8.69
N GLU A 818 30.77 8.70 9.98
CA GLU A 818 31.90 9.45 10.55
C GLU A 818 33.26 8.76 10.31
N HIS A 819 33.24 7.44 10.06
CA HIS A 819 34.44 6.62 9.86
C HIS A 819 34.52 5.98 8.46
N TYR A 820 33.38 5.76 7.81
CA TYR A 820 33.29 5.13 6.49
C TYR A 820 32.11 5.70 5.71
N ASN A 821 32.31 6.11 4.44
CA ASN A 821 31.26 6.71 3.61
C ASN A 821 30.20 5.69 3.13
N ILE A 822 29.40 5.19 4.08
CA ILE A 822 28.40 4.14 3.89
C ILE A 822 27.28 4.58 2.95
N TRP A 823 26.90 5.86 2.98
CA TRP A 823 25.85 6.43 2.15
C TRP A 823 26.17 6.32 0.66
N GLU A 824 27.41 6.62 0.26
CA GLU A 824 27.86 6.49 -1.13
C GLU A 824 28.10 5.03 -1.52
N ALA A 825 28.64 4.21 -0.62
CA ALA A 825 28.94 2.80 -0.88
C ALA A 825 27.69 1.93 -1.15
N MET A 826 26.55 2.21 -0.52
CA MET A 826 25.37 1.33 -0.59
C MET A 826 24.74 1.23 -1.98
N GLY A 827 24.67 2.34 -2.73
CA GLY A 827 24.06 2.36 -4.06
C GLY A 827 24.73 1.36 -5.03
N PRO A 828 26.05 1.44 -5.23
CA PRO A 828 26.82 0.44 -5.99
C PRO A 828 26.73 -0.96 -5.38
N TYR A 829 26.82 -1.10 -4.05
CA TYR A 829 26.80 -2.40 -3.39
C TYR A 829 25.50 -3.18 -3.64
N ILE A 830 24.34 -2.52 -3.52
CA ILE A 830 23.02 -3.14 -3.77
C ILE A 830 22.89 -3.60 -5.23
N ARG A 831 23.50 -2.91 -6.20
CA ARG A 831 23.49 -3.33 -7.62
C ARG A 831 24.25 -4.62 -7.89
N MET A 832 25.11 -5.07 -6.97
CA MET A 832 25.80 -6.37 -7.06
C MET A 832 24.87 -7.55 -6.74
N TRP A 833 23.68 -7.30 -6.15
CA TRP A 833 22.74 -8.33 -5.73
C TRP A 833 21.57 -8.47 -6.70
N ASN A 834 21.26 -9.72 -7.01
CA ASN A 834 20.09 -10.16 -7.76
C ASN A 834 19.02 -10.57 -6.74
N PHE A 835 17.82 -10.05 -6.95
CA PHE A 835 16.65 -10.34 -6.12
C PHE A 835 15.71 -11.29 -6.87
N PRO A 836 14.87 -12.05 -6.15
CA PRO A 836 13.79 -12.83 -6.75
C PRO A 836 12.93 -11.97 -7.68
N GLY A 837 12.56 -12.51 -8.85
CA GLY A 837 11.83 -11.76 -9.89
C GLY A 837 10.47 -11.23 -9.43
N ALA A 838 9.84 -11.88 -8.44
CA ALA A 838 8.61 -11.42 -7.81
C ALA A 838 8.79 -10.13 -6.97
N SER A 839 9.99 -9.87 -6.43
CA SER A 839 10.26 -8.76 -5.49
C SER A 839 10.30 -7.37 -6.14
N LYS A 840 10.51 -7.28 -7.47
CA LYS A 840 10.59 -6.00 -8.23
C LYS A 840 11.57 -4.97 -7.64
N ALA A 841 12.65 -5.46 -7.02
CA ALA A 841 13.58 -4.70 -6.20
C ALA A 841 14.60 -3.81 -6.96
N GLY A 842 14.51 -3.72 -8.30
CA GLY A 842 15.50 -2.98 -9.11
C GLY A 842 15.61 -1.47 -8.81
N HIS A 843 14.69 -0.91 -8.03
CA HIS A 843 14.70 0.49 -7.60
C HIS A 843 15.46 0.73 -6.27
N LEU A 844 15.81 -0.32 -5.51
CA LEU A 844 16.35 -0.19 -4.15
C LEU A 844 17.70 0.53 -4.10
N ALA A 845 18.59 0.30 -5.07
CA ALA A 845 19.87 0.99 -5.16
C ALA A 845 19.70 2.52 -5.27
N GLY A 846 18.64 2.97 -5.93
CA GLY A 846 18.30 4.39 -6.04
C GLY A 846 17.75 5.00 -4.74
N LEU A 847 17.53 4.24 -3.66
CA LEU A 847 17.18 4.84 -2.36
C LEU A 847 18.36 5.61 -1.75
N PHE A 848 19.58 5.35 -2.21
CA PHE A 848 20.81 6.00 -1.74
C PHE A 848 21.26 7.18 -2.62
N ASP A 849 20.43 7.62 -3.58
CA ASP A 849 20.68 8.84 -4.35
C ASP A 849 20.81 10.07 -3.42
N THR A 850 21.76 10.96 -3.71
CA THR A 850 22.14 12.10 -2.84
C THR A 850 20.95 12.96 -2.40
N SER A 851 19.96 13.16 -3.28
CA SER A 851 18.73 13.92 -3.00
C SER A 851 17.84 13.26 -1.95
N LYS A 852 17.81 11.93 -1.88
CA LYS A 852 17.08 11.16 -0.85
C LYS A 852 17.86 11.14 0.46
N VAL A 853 19.18 10.92 0.41
CA VAL A 853 20.04 10.97 1.59
C VAL A 853 19.96 12.33 2.30
N ALA A 854 19.91 13.43 1.55
CA ALA A 854 19.67 14.77 2.11
C ALA A 854 18.34 14.86 2.88
N LYS A 855 17.25 14.30 2.33
CA LYS A 855 15.93 14.23 3.00
C LYS A 855 15.97 13.32 4.24
N TYR A 856 16.74 12.24 4.23
CA TYR A 856 16.88 11.35 5.39
C TYR A 856 17.60 12.09 6.53
N LYS A 857 18.70 12.79 6.22
CA LYS A 857 19.42 13.62 7.18
C LYS A 857 18.55 14.73 7.76
N SER A 858 17.74 15.41 6.93
CA SER A 858 16.83 16.47 7.41
C SER A 858 15.63 15.97 8.22
N SER A 859 15.35 14.67 8.24
CA SER A 859 14.23 14.06 8.98
C SER A 859 14.68 13.04 10.03
N GLN A 860 16.00 12.86 10.20
CA GLN A 860 16.66 11.84 11.03
C GLN A 860 16.05 10.42 10.93
N LYS A 861 15.54 10.07 9.73
CA LYS A 861 14.80 8.82 9.49
C LYS A 861 14.94 8.38 8.03
N PHE A 862 15.15 7.08 7.81
CA PHE A 862 15.25 6.52 6.46
C PHE A 862 13.87 6.36 5.83
N SER A 863 13.49 7.26 4.92
CA SER A 863 12.16 7.29 4.29
C SER A 863 12.08 6.41 3.03
N CYS A 864 11.41 5.26 3.14
CA CYS A 864 11.12 4.31 2.05
C CYS A 864 9.76 3.60 2.30
N GLN A 865 9.35 2.67 1.44
CA GLN A 865 8.18 1.80 1.71
C GLN A 865 8.55 0.65 2.65
N ALA A 866 7.57 0.08 3.36
CA ALA A 866 7.81 -1.05 4.26
C ALA A 866 8.40 -2.28 3.54
N SER A 867 7.99 -2.52 2.29
CA SER A 867 8.55 -3.56 1.43
C SER A 867 10.03 -3.37 1.10
N ASP A 868 10.48 -2.12 1.06
CA ASP A 868 11.85 -1.78 0.65
C ASP A 868 12.82 -2.18 1.75
N LEU A 869 12.46 -1.95 3.02
CA LEU A 869 13.24 -2.41 4.17
C LEU A 869 13.40 -3.93 4.21
N LEU A 870 12.35 -4.71 3.87
CA LEU A 870 12.46 -6.17 3.79
C LEU A 870 13.49 -6.63 2.74
N GLY A 871 13.71 -5.85 1.68
CA GLY A 871 14.76 -6.09 0.69
C GLY A 871 16.15 -5.55 1.10
N LEU A 872 16.20 -4.40 1.77
CA LEU A 872 17.45 -3.74 2.17
C LEU A 872 18.13 -4.43 3.36
N TYR A 873 17.37 -4.80 4.40
CA TYR A 873 17.92 -5.27 5.68
C TYR A 873 18.89 -6.46 5.54
N PRO A 874 18.58 -7.52 4.77
CA PRO A 874 19.49 -8.65 4.58
C PRO A 874 20.82 -8.27 3.91
N ILE A 875 20.79 -7.37 2.91
CA ILE A 875 21.99 -6.91 2.19
C ILE A 875 22.85 -6.01 3.08
N ILE A 876 22.22 -5.08 3.81
CA ILE A 876 22.93 -4.18 4.73
C ILE A 876 23.55 -4.98 5.87
N ARG A 877 22.83 -5.97 6.44
CA ARG A 877 23.41 -6.92 7.42
C ARG A 877 24.66 -7.61 6.88
N HIS A 878 24.60 -8.14 5.66
CA HIS A 878 25.75 -8.78 5.03
C HIS A 878 26.92 -7.79 4.85
N PHE A 879 26.65 -6.55 4.43
CA PHE A 879 27.65 -5.50 4.32
C PHE A 879 28.32 -5.21 5.68
N LEU A 880 27.53 -5.01 6.74
CA LEU A 880 28.05 -4.74 8.09
C LEU A 880 28.93 -5.89 8.59
N HIS A 881 28.48 -7.16 8.47
CA HIS A 881 29.26 -8.33 8.88
C HIS A 881 30.53 -8.60 8.05
N SER A 882 30.57 -8.11 6.81
CA SER A 882 31.69 -8.35 5.89
C SER A 882 32.74 -7.24 5.98
N VAL A 883 32.29 -5.98 6.05
CA VAL A 883 33.14 -4.78 5.92
C VAL A 883 33.30 -4.06 7.26
N VAL A 884 32.20 -3.62 7.86
CA VAL A 884 32.23 -2.66 8.99
C VAL A 884 32.66 -3.33 10.30
N VAL A 885 31.98 -4.42 10.69
CA VAL A 885 32.28 -5.18 11.91
C VAL A 885 33.67 -5.83 11.84
N SER A 886 34.06 -6.33 10.67
CA SER A 886 35.42 -6.86 10.43
C SER A 886 36.52 -5.81 10.62
N SER A 887 36.18 -4.51 10.51
CA SER A 887 37.10 -3.38 10.69
C SER A 887 37.03 -2.78 12.10
N GLY A 888 36.18 -3.29 13.00
CA GLY A 888 36.01 -2.77 14.35
C GLY A 888 35.30 -1.41 14.45
N ILE A 889 34.63 -0.95 13.38
CA ILE A 889 34.00 0.38 13.30
C ILE A 889 32.61 0.33 13.96
N CYS A 890 32.33 1.28 14.87
CA CYS A 890 31.04 1.51 15.53
C CYS A 890 30.30 0.21 15.95
N PRO A 891 30.89 -0.65 16.81
CA PRO A 891 30.35 -1.97 17.09
C PRO A 891 28.94 -1.93 17.72
N GLU A 892 28.65 -0.97 18.57
CA GLU A 892 27.33 -0.80 19.21
C GLU A 892 26.26 -0.40 18.18
N ALA A 893 26.57 0.54 17.29
CA ALA A 893 25.69 0.95 16.21
C ALA A 893 25.43 -0.19 15.21
N CYS A 894 26.45 -1.02 14.93
CA CYS A 894 26.27 -2.26 14.17
C CYS A 894 25.35 -3.24 14.92
N GLN A 895 25.55 -3.44 16.22
CA GLN A 895 24.75 -4.38 17.02
C GLN A 895 23.29 -3.96 17.12
N ALA A 896 22.99 -2.66 17.24
CA ALA A 896 21.63 -2.12 17.17
C ALA A 896 20.94 -2.48 15.84
N PHE A 897 21.64 -2.32 14.71
CA PHE A 897 21.12 -2.72 13.40
C PHE A 897 20.89 -4.23 13.31
N LEU A 898 21.85 -5.05 13.74
CA LEU A 898 21.78 -6.51 13.66
C LEU A 898 20.66 -7.09 14.52
N SER A 899 20.44 -6.53 15.72
CA SER A 899 19.34 -6.92 16.62
C SER A 899 17.97 -6.56 16.02
N GLN A 900 17.85 -5.36 15.46
CA GLN A 900 16.64 -4.96 14.72
C GLN A 900 16.40 -5.83 13.48
N ALA A 901 17.45 -6.29 12.79
CA ALA A 901 17.35 -7.22 11.67
C ALA A 901 16.86 -8.61 12.12
N CYS A 902 17.35 -9.12 13.25
CA CYS A 902 16.89 -10.37 13.85
C CYS A 902 15.40 -10.31 14.21
N LEU A 903 14.94 -9.19 14.79
CA LEU A 903 13.53 -8.97 15.09
C LEU A 903 12.66 -8.97 13.81
N ILE A 904 13.09 -8.28 12.74
CA ILE A 904 12.38 -8.26 11.44
C ILE A 904 12.26 -9.66 10.85
N ASP A 905 13.35 -10.43 10.85
CA ASP A 905 13.35 -11.79 10.32
C ASP A 905 12.41 -12.70 11.12
N GLN A 906 12.32 -12.54 12.45
CA GLN A 906 11.36 -13.28 13.27
C GLN A 906 9.90 -12.89 13.00
N VAL A 907 9.53 -11.60 13.03
CA VAL A 907 8.11 -11.19 12.83
C VAL A 907 7.59 -11.49 11.42
N HIS A 908 8.49 -11.54 10.43
CA HIS A 908 8.15 -11.82 9.04
C HIS A 908 8.36 -13.30 8.69
N GLN A 909 9.60 -13.70 8.39
CA GLN A 909 9.92 -15.03 7.89
C GLN A 909 9.75 -16.13 8.95
N GLY A 910 10.13 -15.84 10.20
CA GLY A 910 10.02 -16.80 11.29
C GLY A 910 8.58 -17.14 11.66
N VAL A 911 7.67 -16.15 11.69
CA VAL A 911 6.24 -16.36 11.89
C VAL A 911 5.59 -17.07 10.68
N MET A 912 5.88 -16.63 9.44
CA MET A 912 5.30 -17.25 8.23
C MET A 912 5.60 -18.75 8.08
N TYR A 913 6.68 -19.24 8.71
CA TYR A 913 7.14 -20.63 8.62
C TYR A 913 7.09 -21.37 9.97
N GLY A 914 6.45 -20.80 10.99
CA GLY A 914 6.25 -21.43 12.31
C GLY A 914 7.55 -21.67 13.11
N ALA A 915 8.63 -20.95 12.79
CA ALA A 915 9.92 -21.03 13.47
C ALA A 915 10.06 -20.04 14.65
N THR A 916 9.29 -18.94 14.65
CA THR A 916 9.27 -17.98 15.74
C THR A 916 8.38 -18.47 16.88
N THR A 917 8.91 -18.42 18.11
CA THR A 917 8.16 -18.69 19.35
C THR A 917 7.95 -17.39 20.12
N ARG A 918 7.03 -17.39 21.09
CA ARG A 918 6.88 -16.27 22.04
C ARG A 918 8.23 -15.90 22.69
N ALA A 919 8.96 -16.90 23.20
CA ALA A 919 10.20 -16.69 23.93
C ALA A 919 11.34 -16.14 23.05
N SER A 920 11.46 -16.63 21.80
CA SER A 920 12.47 -16.12 20.86
C SER A 920 12.15 -14.72 20.36
N LEU A 921 10.86 -14.41 20.15
CA LEU A 921 10.42 -13.09 19.72
C LEU A 921 10.56 -12.04 20.83
N LEU A 922 10.20 -12.39 22.07
CA LEU A 922 10.37 -11.50 23.22
C LEU A 922 11.84 -11.13 23.40
N ARG A 923 12.74 -12.12 23.34
CA ARG A 923 14.18 -11.88 23.42
C ARG A 923 14.66 -10.89 22.35
N ALA A 924 14.27 -11.10 21.09
CA ALA A 924 14.67 -10.19 20.00
C ALA A 924 14.05 -8.79 20.11
N ALA A 925 12.83 -8.67 20.65
CA ALA A 925 12.23 -7.37 20.94
C ALA A 925 13.03 -6.62 22.01
N GLU A 926 13.28 -7.24 23.16
CA GLU A 926 14.07 -6.66 24.25
C GLU A 926 15.52 -6.36 23.87
N GLU A 927 16.17 -7.25 23.11
CA GLU A 927 17.54 -7.07 22.60
C GLU A 927 17.61 -5.91 21.60
N SER A 928 16.60 -5.74 20.74
CA SER A 928 16.52 -4.59 19.81
C SER A 928 16.30 -3.24 20.51
N ILE A 929 15.64 -3.23 21.67
CA ILE A 929 15.48 -2.03 22.51
C ILE A 929 16.80 -1.73 23.23
N GLU A 930 17.37 -2.74 23.89
CA GLU A 930 18.58 -2.62 24.70
C GLU A 930 19.80 -2.19 23.88
N THR A 931 20.04 -2.84 22.74
CA THR A 931 21.19 -2.52 21.88
C THR A 931 21.07 -1.15 21.23
N PHE A 932 19.84 -0.66 20.97
CA PHE A 932 19.61 0.71 20.53
C PHE A 932 19.95 1.74 21.60
N GLN A 933 19.66 1.44 22.88
CA GLN A 933 20.07 2.29 24.00
C GLN A 933 21.59 2.26 24.21
N GLN A 934 22.23 1.08 24.12
CA GLN A 934 23.68 0.91 24.26
C GLN A 934 24.46 1.66 23.16
N ALA A 935 23.90 1.77 21.95
CA ALA A 935 24.47 2.56 20.87
C ALA A 935 24.45 4.09 21.13
N ASN A 936 23.71 4.55 22.16
CA ASN A 936 23.70 5.93 22.65
C ASN A 936 23.54 6.99 21.53
N PHE A 937 22.63 6.71 20.58
CA PHE A 937 22.30 7.66 19.52
C PHE A 937 21.64 8.92 20.09
N ASP A 938 21.82 10.07 19.41
CA ASP A 938 21.18 11.35 19.73
C ASP A 938 19.68 11.37 19.32
N VAL A 939 18.93 10.37 19.77
CA VAL A 939 17.48 10.27 19.61
C VAL A 939 16.89 9.38 20.72
N PRO A 940 15.83 9.81 21.42
CA PRO A 940 15.19 8.98 22.44
C PRO A 940 14.38 7.82 21.84
N LEU A 941 14.08 6.82 22.67
CA LEU A 941 13.11 5.79 22.31
C LEU A 941 11.72 6.42 22.11
N MET A 942 11.08 6.12 20.98
CA MET A 942 9.68 6.50 20.72
C MET A 942 8.71 5.41 21.18
N ARG A 943 7.43 5.77 21.33
CA ARG A 943 6.33 4.89 21.79
C ARG A 943 6.24 3.54 21.08
N LYS A 944 6.64 3.47 19.80
CA LYS A 944 6.63 2.24 18.99
C LYS A 944 7.56 1.13 19.49
N TRP A 945 8.65 1.44 20.21
CA TRP A 945 9.47 0.40 20.84
C TRP A 945 8.72 -0.35 21.94
N HIS A 946 7.83 0.31 22.68
CA HIS A 946 6.97 -0.35 23.66
C HIS A 946 6.00 -1.36 23.01
N TRP A 947 5.48 -1.08 21.82
CA TRP A 947 4.59 -2.01 21.10
C TRP A 947 5.26 -3.34 20.76
N LEU A 948 6.59 -3.35 20.58
CA LEU A 948 7.36 -4.56 20.27
C LEU A 948 7.26 -5.62 21.39
N LEU A 949 7.12 -5.17 22.64
CA LEU A 949 6.97 -6.03 23.81
C LEU A 949 5.64 -6.82 23.81
N HIS A 950 4.62 -6.36 23.07
CA HIS A 950 3.30 -7.01 22.98
C HIS A 950 3.18 -8.01 21.83
N LEU A 951 4.04 -7.93 20.81
CA LEU A 951 4.04 -8.87 19.68
C LEU A 951 4.20 -10.36 20.10
N PRO A 952 5.02 -10.73 21.11
CA PRO A 952 5.10 -12.10 21.61
C PRO A 952 3.77 -12.69 22.07
N ASP A 953 2.92 -11.90 22.75
CA ASP A 953 1.64 -12.36 23.27
C ASP A 953 0.58 -12.48 22.18
N ILE A 954 0.57 -11.54 21.22
CA ILE A 954 -0.27 -11.63 20.02
C ILE A 954 0.06 -12.92 19.26
N LEU A 955 1.34 -13.23 19.08
CA LEU A 955 1.79 -14.48 18.45
C LEU A 955 1.35 -15.71 19.25
N GLN A 956 1.47 -15.70 20.58
CA GLN A 956 1.01 -16.81 21.43
C GLN A 956 -0.52 -17.01 21.33
N ARG A 957 -1.29 -15.91 21.33
CA ARG A 957 -2.76 -15.91 21.36
C ARG A 957 -3.40 -16.36 20.05
N HIS A 958 -2.82 -15.98 18.91
CA HIS A 958 -3.39 -16.23 17.58
C HIS A 958 -2.59 -17.24 16.74
N GLY A 959 -1.38 -17.62 17.17
CA GLY A 959 -0.47 -18.46 16.39
C GLY A 959 -0.03 -17.83 15.06
N CYS A 960 -0.13 -16.52 14.92
CA CYS A 960 0.35 -15.73 13.78
C CYS A 960 0.47 -14.24 14.18
N LEU A 961 1.16 -13.45 13.35
CA LEU A 961 1.20 -11.99 13.42
C LEU A 961 0.64 -11.41 12.11
N PRO A 962 -0.67 -11.11 12.02
CA PRO A 962 -1.24 -10.51 10.83
C PRO A 962 -0.60 -9.14 10.54
N SER A 963 -0.50 -8.80 9.27
CA SER A 963 0.09 -7.53 8.79
C SER A 963 -0.82 -6.85 7.79
N THR A 964 -0.67 -5.55 7.70
CA THR A 964 -1.49 -4.64 6.88
C THR A 964 -1.03 -4.56 5.43
N PHE A 965 0.10 -5.19 5.07
CA PHE A 965 0.63 -5.28 3.71
C PHE A 965 -0.42 -5.66 2.64
N THR A 966 -1.32 -6.61 2.95
CA THR A 966 -2.37 -7.04 2.01
C THR A 966 -3.48 -6.01 1.91
N SER A 967 -3.95 -5.48 3.05
CA SER A 967 -4.95 -4.41 3.09
C SER A 967 -4.48 -3.16 2.36
N GLU A 968 -3.22 -2.71 2.56
CA GLU A 968 -2.62 -1.60 1.82
C GLU A 968 -2.58 -1.82 0.30
N ARG A 969 -2.43 -3.07 -0.18
CA ARG A 969 -2.55 -3.35 -1.62
C ARG A 969 -4.00 -3.28 -2.07
N LYS A 970 -4.93 -3.86 -1.30
CA LYS A 970 -6.38 -3.75 -1.54
C LYS A 970 -6.84 -2.28 -1.60
N HIS A 971 -6.24 -1.39 -0.80
CA HIS A 971 -6.50 0.06 -0.85
C HIS A 971 -6.23 0.65 -2.23
N LYS A 972 -5.22 0.16 -2.96
CA LYS A 972 -4.89 0.63 -4.33
C LYS A 972 -5.97 0.21 -5.32
N THR A 973 -6.46 -1.02 -5.19
CA THR A 973 -7.57 -1.57 -5.99
C THR A 973 -8.87 -0.77 -5.76
N ILE A 974 -9.26 -0.51 -4.52
CA ILE A 974 -10.45 0.32 -4.20
C ILE A 974 -10.24 1.78 -4.60
N SER A 975 -9.04 2.34 -4.38
CA SER A 975 -8.69 3.71 -4.79
C SER A 975 -8.82 3.92 -6.30
N ALA A 976 -8.60 2.90 -7.13
CA ALA A 976 -8.82 2.98 -8.56
C ALA A 976 -10.31 3.19 -8.91
N PHE A 977 -11.25 2.61 -8.16
CA PHE A 977 -12.69 2.90 -8.30
C PHE A 977 -13.03 4.29 -7.73
N ALA A 978 -12.62 4.57 -6.48
CA ALA A 978 -12.90 5.83 -5.79
C ALA A 978 -12.41 7.07 -6.57
N THR A 979 -11.22 6.99 -7.20
CA THR A 979 -10.67 8.09 -8.01
C THR A 979 -11.52 8.42 -9.25
N ARG A 980 -12.25 7.43 -9.79
CA ARG A 980 -13.13 7.61 -10.96
C ARG A 980 -14.51 8.17 -10.59
N LEU A 981 -14.93 8.06 -9.32
CA LEU A 981 -16.20 8.60 -8.83
C LEU A 981 -16.13 10.11 -8.59
N GLN A 982 -16.52 10.89 -9.61
CA GLN A 982 -16.59 12.36 -9.50
C GLN A 982 -17.89 12.87 -8.86
N LYS A 983 -19.00 12.12 -8.94
CA LYS A 983 -20.27 12.48 -8.29
C LYS A 983 -20.29 11.95 -6.86
N THR A 984 -20.27 12.85 -5.88
CA THR A 984 -20.11 12.50 -4.45
C THR A 984 -21.40 12.42 -3.65
N ALA A 985 -22.57 12.73 -4.24
CA ALA A 985 -23.86 12.76 -3.53
C ALA A 985 -24.29 11.39 -2.95
N ALA A 986 -23.94 10.31 -3.63
CA ALA A 986 -24.18 8.93 -3.20
C ALA A 986 -22.88 8.11 -3.36
N PHE A 987 -21.77 8.65 -2.84
CA PHE A 987 -20.43 8.10 -3.08
C PHE A 987 -20.27 6.70 -2.48
N GLU A 988 -20.67 6.55 -1.22
CA GLU A 988 -20.59 5.36 -0.38
C GLU A 988 -21.18 4.15 -1.10
N ILE A 989 -22.48 4.20 -1.38
CA ILE A 989 -23.23 3.13 -2.03
C ILE A 989 -22.73 2.84 -3.47
N HIS A 990 -22.37 3.87 -4.26
CA HIS A 990 -21.85 3.64 -5.62
C HIS A 990 -20.45 3.01 -5.64
N LEU A 991 -19.61 3.32 -4.65
CA LEU A 991 -18.28 2.71 -4.52
C LEU A 991 -18.42 1.27 -4.02
N LEU A 992 -19.20 1.06 -2.95
CA LEU A 992 -19.47 -0.26 -2.37
C LEU A 992 -20.06 -1.21 -3.41
N ASN A 993 -21.07 -0.78 -4.17
CA ASN A 993 -21.65 -1.56 -5.27
C ASN A 993 -20.59 -2.05 -6.28
N GLN A 994 -19.67 -1.18 -6.70
CA GLN A 994 -18.65 -1.54 -7.70
C GLN A 994 -17.60 -2.50 -7.13
N VAL A 995 -17.19 -2.29 -5.88
CA VAL A 995 -16.21 -3.15 -5.20
C VAL A 995 -16.81 -4.55 -4.96
N LEU A 996 -17.97 -4.64 -4.31
CA LEU A 996 -18.62 -5.92 -3.99
C LEU A 996 -18.90 -6.76 -5.24
N ALA A 997 -19.45 -6.16 -6.30
CA ALA A 997 -19.73 -6.90 -7.54
C ALA A 997 -18.45 -7.42 -8.22
N THR A 998 -17.34 -6.68 -8.12
CA THR A 998 -16.03 -7.12 -8.61
C THR A 998 -15.47 -8.26 -7.76
N GLU A 999 -15.53 -8.13 -6.43
CA GLU A 999 -15.09 -9.16 -5.48
C GLU A 999 -15.87 -10.46 -5.64
N ILE A 1000 -17.20 -10.41 -5.69
CA ILE A 1000 -18.07 -11.57 -5.94
C ILE A 1000 -17.68 -12.26 -7.25
N THR A 1001 -17.57 -11.50 -8.35
CA THR A 1001 -17.22 -12.04 -9.67
C THR A 1001 -15.85 -12.72 -9.67
N THR A 1002 -14.87 -12.19 -8.93
CA THR A 1002 -13.53 -12.79 -8.80
C THR A 1002 -13.57 -14.05 -7.93
N LEU A 1003 -14.23 -13.99 -6.77
CA LEU A 1003 -14.27 -15.08 -5.79
C LEU A 1003 -15.04 -16.32 -6.26
N THR A 1004 -15.99 -16.15 -7.20
CA THR A 1004 -16.75 -17.25 -7.81
C THR A 1004 -16.09 -17.82 -9.08
N GLN A 1005 -14.97 -17.27 -9.56
CA GLN A 1005 -14.18 -17.92 -10.62
C GLN A 1005 -13.58 -19.23 -10.11
N ALA A 1006 -13.32 -20.18 -11.02
CA ALA A 1006 -12.61 -21.41 -10.70
C ALA A 1006 -11.09 -21.18 -10.63
N GLY A 1007 -10.39 -21.89 -9.74
CA GLY A 1007 -8.93 -21.95 -9.71
C GLY A 1007 -8.19 -20.72 -9.15
N LEU A 1008 -8.88 -19.77 -8.49
CA LEU A 1008 -8.26 -18.59 -7.87
C LEU A 1008 -7.35 -18.97 -6.68
N PHE A 1009 -7.71 -20.02 -5.94
CA PHE A 1009 -6.99 -20.51 -4.75
C PHE A 1009 -6.50 -21.96 -4.94
N PRO A 1010 -5.50 -22.20 -5.81
CA PRO A 1010 -5.11 -23.54 -6.22
C PRO A 1010 -4.47 -24.37 -5.09
N ASP A 1011 -4.70 -25.68 -5.13
CA ASP A 1011 -4.20 -26.68 -4.17
C ASP A 1011 -2.76 -27.12 -4.41
N SER A 1012 -2.29 -27.02 -5.65
CA SER A 1012 -0.94 -27.38 -6.09
C SER A 1012 -0.28 -26.19 -6.78
N CYS A 1013 1.04 -26.25 -6.99
CA CYS A 1013 1.72 -25.25 -7.80
C CYS A 1013 1.12 -25.16 -9.22
N GLN A 1014 1.23 -24.00 -9.87
CA GLN A 1014 0.68 -23.75 -11.21
C GLN A 1014 1.64 -22.95 -12.10
N LEU A 1015 1.67 -23.30 -13.39
CA LEU A 1015 2.33 -22.48 -14.41
C LEU A 1015 1.57 -21.16 -14.64
N VAL A 1016 2.29 -20.03 -14.62
CA VAL A 1016 1.70 -18.72 -14.92
C VAL A 1016 1.94 -18.39 -16.39
N LYS A 1017 0.85 -18.26 -17.15
CA LYS A 1017 0.86 -18.08 -18.62
C LYS A 1017 1.66 -19.19 -19.34
N PRO A 1018 1.24 -20.46 -19.21
CA PRO A 1018 1.90 -21.58 -19.86
C PRO A 1018 1.90 -21.42 -21.39
N LYS A 1019 2.97 -21.88 -22.04
CA LYS A 1019 3.14 -21.90 -23.50
C LYS A 1019 3.77 -23.22 -23.95
N LYS A 1020 3.62 -23.58 -25.22
CA LYS A 1020 4.34 -24.73 -25.79
C LYS A 1020 5.86 -24.50 -25.77
N PRO A 1021 6.69 -25.54 -25.52
CA PRO A 1021 8.14 -25.47 -25.63
C PRO A 1021 8.59 -24.94 -26.99
N ASN A 1022 9.67 -24.16 -27.02
CA ASN A 1022 10.35 -23.88 -28.27
C ASN A 1022 11.12 -25.12 -28.78
N LYS A 1023 11.60 -25.11 -30.04
CA LYS A 1023 12.30 -26.27 -30.64
C LYS A 1023 13.45 -26.82 -29.77
N HIS A 1024 14.23 -25.93 -29.14
CA HIS A 1024 15.39 -26.31 -28.33
C HIS A 1024 14.98 -26.86 -26.96
N GLN A 1025 13.92 -26.32 -26.36
CA GLN A 1025 13.31 -26.88 -25.14
C GLN A 1025 12.68 -28.24 -25.41
N LEU A 1026 11.97 -28.41 -26.54
CA LEU A 1026 11.37 -29.69 -26.93
C LEU A 1026 12.44 -30.75 -27.18
N GLN A 1027 13.53 -30.40 -27.89
CA GLN A 1027 14.67 -31.29 -28.12
C GLN A 1027 15.40 -31.66 -26.82
N PHE A 1028 15.44 -30.76 -25.83
CA PHE A 1028 15.96 -31.06 -24.50
C PHE A 1028 15.01 -31.98 -23.71
N LEU A 1029 13.71 -31.67 -23.67
CA LEU A 1029 12.70 -32.45 -22.94
C LEU A 1029 12.60 -33.90 -23.45
N ASN A 1030 12.67 -34.11 -24.76
CA ASN A 1030 12.70 -35.44 -25.39
C ASN A 1030 13.95 -36.29 -25.01
N GLN A 1031 14.89 -35.77 -24.21
CA GLN A 1031 16.00 -36.56 -23.63
C GLN A 1031 15.64 -37.16 -22.26
N PHE A 1032 14.52 -36.74 -21.65
CA PHE A 1032 14.09 -37.12 -20.30
C PHE A 1032 12.79 -37.94 -20.27
N VAL A 1033 12.13 -38.13 -21.42
CA VAL A 1033 10.88 -38.89 -21.53
C VAL A 1033 10.95 -39.86 -22.72
N ASP A 1034 10.45 -41.08 -22.51
CA ASP A 1034 10.39 -42.13 -23.54
C ASP A 1034 9.32 -41.87 -24.61
N CYS A 1035 8.49 -40.83 -24.43
CA CYS A 1035 7.44 -40.40 -25.33
C CYS A 1035 7.70 -38.98 -25.88
N SER A 1036 6.87 -38.52 -26.80
CA SER A 1036 7.02 -37.16 -27.36
C SER A 1036 6.55 -36.11 -26.35
N ALA A 1037 7.44 -35.19 -25.94
CA ALA A 1037 7.09 -34.05 -25.09
C ALA A 1037 6.26 -32.96 -25.81
N THR A 1038 5.56 -33.29 -26.90
CA THR A 1038 4.73 -32.36 -27.69
C THR A 1038 3.52 -31.78 -26.93
N GLU A 1039 3.09 -32.48 -25.88
CA GLU A 1039 2.02 -32.04 -24.97
C GLU A 1039 2.54 -31.23 -23.78
N ALA A 1040 3.87 -31.11 -23.62
CA ALA A 1040 4.45 -30.32 -22.56
C ALA A 1040 4.03 -28.85 -22.66
N MET A 1041 3.84 -28.24 -21.50
CA MET A 1041 3.66 -26.80 -21.35
C MET A 1041 4.78 -26.26 -20.45
N VAL A 1042 5.35 -25.12 -20.82
CA VAL A 1042 6.43 -24.47 -20.06
C VAL A 1042 6.05 -23.05 -19.68
N ALA A 1043 6.58 -22.57 -18.55
CA ALA A 1043 6.46 -21.18 -18.15
C ALA A 1043 7.79 -20.65 -17.58
N SER A 1044 7.98 -19.34 -17.68
CA SER A 1044 9.06 -18.62 -16.99
C SER A 1044 8.68 -18.22 -15.55
N ILE A 1045 7.48 -18.55 -15.10
CA ILE A 1045 6.97 -18.25 -13.75
C ILE A 1045 6.09 -19.42 -13.29
N ALA A 1046 6.35 -19.92 -12.09
CA ALA A 1046 5.44 -20.79 -11.34
C ALA A 1046 4.87 -20.04 -10.14
N ARG A 1047 3.60 -20.28 -9.83
CA ARG A 1047 2.94 -19.87 -8.57
C ARG A 1047 2.95 -21.08 -7.64
N LEU A 1048 3.45 -20.90 -6.41
CA LEU A 1048 3.48 -22.00 -5.44
C LEU A 1048 2.11 -22.21 -4.80
N ALA A 1049 1.82 -23.44 -4.35
CA ALA A 1049 0.58 -23.79 -3.63
C ALA A 1049 0.37 -22.95 -2.36
N ARG A 1050 1.47 -22.54 -1.70
CA ARG A 1050 1.45 -21.65 -0.52
C ARG A 1050 1.36 -20.16 -0.87
N GLY A 1051 1.25 -19.85 -2.16
CA GLY A 1051 1.37 -18.50 -2.73
C GLY A 1051 2.81 -18.05 -2.92
N GLY A 1052 2.96 -16.83 -3.44
CA GLY A 1052 4.23 -16.37 -4.00
C GLY A 1052 4.46 -16.91 -5.42
N ALA A 1053 5.46 -16.34 -6.10
CA ALA A 1053 5.84 -16.71 -7.45
C ALA A 1053 7.36 -16.90 -7.53
N ILE A 1054 7.77 -17.99 -8.19
CA ILE A 1054 9.15 -18.28 -8.56
C ILE A 1054 9.31 -17.95 -10.04
N HIS A 1055 10.36 -17.22 -10.39
CA HIS A 1055 10.66 -16.83 -11.76
C HIS A 1055 11.88 -17.60 -12.29
N ALA A 1056 11.97 -17.75 -13.61
CA ALA A 1056 13.20 -18.16 -14.27
C ALA A 1056 14.34 -17.19 -13.91
N ASN A 1057 15.53 -17.75 -13.67
CA ASN A 1057 16.73 -17.14 -13.09
C ASN A 1057 16.70 -16.86 -11.58
N ASP A 1058 15.60 -17.10 -10.86
CA ASP A 1058 15.63 -17.10 -9.39
C ASP A 1058 16.51 -18.25 -8.89
N VAL A 1059 17.31 -18.02 -7.85
CA VAL A 1059 17.98 -19.09 -7.11
C VAL A 1059 17.04 -19.52 -6.00
N VAL A 1060 16.70 -20.81 -5.93
CA VAL A 1060 15.71 -21.36 -5.00
C VAL A 1060 16.32 -22.42 -4.10
N VAL A 1061 15.74 -22.57 -2.91
CA VAL A 1061 15.92 -23.73 -2.05
C VAL A 1061 14.79 -24.71 -2.32
N PHE A 1062 15.10 -25.99 -2.40
CA PHE A 1062 14.13 -27.07 -2.62
C PHE A 1062 14.49 -28.31 -1.79
N HIS A 1063 13.52 -29.18 -1.55
CA HIS A 1063 13.77 -30.49 -0.93
C HIS A 1063 14.14 -31.56 -1.97
N GLN A 1064 15.10 -32.40 -1.61
CA GLN A 1064 15.36 -33.69 -2.25
C GLN A 1064 14.39 -34.75 -1.69
N GLU A 1065 14.24 -35.88 -2.38
CA GLU A 1065 13.36 -37.00 -1.96
C GLU A 1065 13.74 -37.60 -0.60
N ASP A 1066 15.02 -37.52 -0.21
CA ASP A 1066 15.53 -37.95 1.09
C ASP A 1066 15.28 -36.94 2.24
N GLY A 1067 14.53 -35.86 1.97
CA GLY A 1067 14.19 -34.82 2.93
C GLY A 1067 15.28 -33.76 3.14
N ARG A 1068 16.50 -33.95 2.62
CA ARG A 1068 17.53 -32.91 2.66
C ARG A 1068 17.13 -31.72 1.80
N TRP A 1069 17.67 -30.55 2.12
CA TRP A 1069 17.51 -29.36 1.30
C TRP A 1069 18.71 -29.20 0.36
N ASP A 1070 18.48 -28.56 -0.78
CA ASP A 1070 19.48 -28.25 -1.78
C ASP A 1070 19.12 -26.91 -2.46
N MET A 1071 19.98 -26.40 -3.33
CA MET A 1071 19.74 -25.11 -4.00
C MET A 1071 20.15 -25.12 -5.47
N GLY A 1072 19.48 -24.26 -6.25
CA GLY A 1072 19.78 -24.13 -7.68
C GLY A 1072 19.10 -22.95 -8.34
N GLN A 1073 19.64 -22.53 -9.48
CA GLN A 1073 19.06 -21.50 -10.33
C GLN A 1073 17.98 -22.10 -11.23
N VAL A 1074 16.77 -21.57 -11.16
CA VAL A 1074 15.64 -21.99 -12.01
C VAL A 1074 15.91 -21.61 -13.46
N LEU A 1075 15.76 -22.56 -14.37
CA LEU A 1075 15.88 -22.34 -15.82
C LEU A 1075 14.50 -22.15 -16.44
N PHE A 1076 13.56 -23.07 -16.18
CA PHE A 1076 12.14 -22.92 -16.52
C PHE A 1076 11.27 -23.92 -15.73
N HIS A 1077 9.96 -23.67 -15.72
CA HIS A 1077 8.94 -24.54 -15.15
C HIS A 1077 8.24 -25.35 -16.24
N LEU A 1078 7.84 -26.58 -15.94
CA LEU A 1078 7.29 -27.58 -16.85
C LEU A 1078 6.01 -28.19 -16.27
N GLU A 1079 5.04 -28.48 -17.13
CA GLU A 1079 3.91 -29.38 -16.89
C GLU A 1079 3.81 -30.36 -18.05
N LEU A 1080 3.78 -31.67 -17.78
CA LEU A 1080 3.72 -32.73 -18.78
C LEU A 1080 2.99 -33.94 -18.19
N GLY A 1081 1.95 -34.44 -18.87
CA GLY A 1081 1.16 -35.58 -18.36
C GLY A 1081 0.38 -35.31 -17.06
N GLY A 1082 0.30 -34.04 -16.62
CA GLY A 1082 -0.22 -33.64 -15.31
C GLY A 1082 0.85 -33.44 -14.23
N ASP A 1083 2.05 -34.00 -14.44
CA ASP A 1083 3.20 -33.81 -13.55
C ASP A 1083 3.80 -32.41 -13.72
N LYS A 1084 4.14 -31.77 -12.59
CA LYS A 1084 4.66 -30.40 -12.54
C LYS A 1084 6.07 -30.36 -11.99
N ALA A 1085 7.02 -29.96 -12.83
CA ALA A 1085 8.44 -29.96 -12.51
C ALA A 1085 9.07 -28.58 -12.76
N THR A 1086 10.26 -28.38 -12.21
CA THR A 1086 11.10 -27.21 -12.47
C THR A 1086 12.50 -27.67 -12.82
N LEU A 1087 13.03 -27.20 -13.96
CA LEU A 1087 14.40 -27.47 -14.37
C LEU A 1087 15.32 -26.51 -13.61
N VAL A 1088 16.23 -27.04 -12.79
CA VAL A 1088 17.19 -26.25 -11.99
C VAL A 1088 18.63 -26.58 -12.37
N GLN A 1089 19.48 -25.56 -12.38
CA GLN A 1089 20.94 -25.71 -12.39
C GLN A 1089 21.45 -25.72 -10.95
N ARG A 1090 22.10 -26.80 -10.51
CA ARG A 1090 22.49 -27.01 -9.11
C ARG A 1090 23.60 -26.06 -8.66
N TRP A 1091 23.44 -25.48 -7.48
CA TRP A 1091 24.45 -24.67 -6.81
C TRP A 1091 24.87 -25.39 -5.54
N ARG A 1092 26.17 -25.60 -5.32
CA ARG A 1092 26.67 -26.31 -4.13
C ARG A 1092 27.31 -25.33 -3.15
N PRO A 1093 26.86 -25.26 -1.88
CA PRO A 1093 27.56 -24.52 -0.84
C PRO A 1093 29.00 -25.00 -0.69
N THR A 1094 29.95 -24.07 -0.75
CA THR A 1094 31.38 -24.29 -0.48
C THR A 1094 31.78 -23.77 0.91
N GLU A 1095 31.07 -22.75 1.41
CA GLU A 1095 31.23 -22.19 2.75
C GLU A 1095 29.87 -21.72 3.26
N THR A 1096 29.51 -22.01 4.51
CA THR A 1096 28.24 -21.57 5.12
C THR A 1096 28.52 -20.83 6.41
N GLN A 1097 28.17 -19.55 6.45
CA GLN A 1097 28.43 -18.63 7.57
C GLN A 1097 27.11 -18.36 8.30
N LYS A 1098 26.69 -19.30 9.16
CA LYS A 1098 25.42 -19.24 9.91
C LYS A 1098 25.21 -17.92 10.64
N THR A 1099 26.20 -17.48 11.42
CA THR A 1099 26.13 -16.26 12.25
C THR A 1099 26.05 -14.98 11.42
N LYS A 1100 26.73 -14.94 10.25
CA LYS A 1100 26.68 -13.83 9.30
C LYS A 1100 25.56 -13.96 8.25
N GLN A 1101 24.84 -15.08 8.27
CA GLN A 1101 23.62 -15.40 7.51
C GLN A 1101 23.82 -15.37 5.99
N PHE A 1102 24.93 -15.94 5.50
CA PHE A 1102 25.18 -16.15 4.07
C PHE A 1102 25.89 -17.47 3.81
N ALA A 1103 25.88 -17.92 2.56
CA ALA A 1103 26.72 -19.01 2.07
C ALA A 1103 27.41 -18.62 0.77
N LYS A 1104 28.64 -19.08 0.56
CA LYS A 1104 29.31 -19.08 -0.76
C LYS A 1104 28.99 -20.39 -1.44
N CYS A 1105 28.78 -20.34 -2.75
CA CYS A 1105 28.35 -21.47 -3.55
C CYS A 1105 29.14 -21.56 -4.85
N SER A 1106 29.53 -22.77 -5.24
CA SER A 1106 29.98 -23.08 -6.60
C SER A 1106 28.76 -23.33 -7.50
N ILE A 1107 28.67 -22.59 -8.59
CA ILE A 1107 27.69 -22.80 -9.66
C ILE A 1107 28.16 -24.01 -10.48
N THR A 1108 27.38 -25.08 -10.49
CA THR A 1108 27.73 -26.31 -11.23
C THR A 1108 27.09 -26.31 -12.62
N ASN A 1109 27.56 -27.18 -13.51
CA ASN A 1109 26.87 -27.48 -14.77
C ASN A 1109 25.80 -28.58 -14.61
N GLU A 1110 25.54 -29.06 -13.38
CA GLU A 1110 24.55 -30.10 -13.14
C GLU A 1110 23.15 -29.52 -13.28
N GLN A 1111 22.34 -30.15 -14.13
CA GLN A 1111 20.94 -29.79 -14.33
C GLN A 1111 20.06 -31.00 -13.98
N GLY A 1112 18.91 -30.73 -13.38
CA GLY A 1112 17.94 -31.75 -12.99
C GLY A 1112 16.55 -31.16 -12.88
N PHE A 1113 15.53 -31.99 -13.10
CA PHE A 1113 14.16 -31.63 -12.79
C PHE A 1113 13.87 -31.94 -11.32
N VAL A 1114 13.25 -31.00 -10.63
CA VAL A 1114 12.72 -31.17 -9.27
C VAL A 1114 11.21 -30.97 -9.31
N SER A 1115 10.47 -31.67 -8.43
CA SER A 1115 9.02 -31.44 -8.30
C SER A 1115 8.75 -29.98 -7.97
N MET A 1116 7.75 -29.37 -8.62
CA MET A 1116 7.42 -27.97 -8.39
C MET A 1116 6.94 -27.72 -6.94
N ASP A 1117 6.29 -28.71 -6.32
CA ASP A 1117 5.85 -28.65 -4.92
C ASP A 1117 7.02 -28.84 -3.91
N SER A 1118 8.21 -29.24 -4.38
CA SER A 1118 9.43 -29.30 -3.55
C SER A 1118 10.11 -27.93 -3.37
N LEU A 1119 9.73 -26.93 -4.19
CA LEU A 1119 10.29 -25.58 -4.12
C LEU A 1119 9.82 -24.87 -2.85
N LEU A 1120 10.76 -24.39 -2.04
CA LEU A 1120 10.46 -23.74 -0.76
C LEU A 1120 10.37 -22.22 -0.89
N TYR A 1121 11.44 -21.58 -1.34
CA TYR A 1121 11.54 -20.12 -1.47
C TYR A 1121 12.74 -19.68 -2.32
N PRO A 1122 12.67 -18.49 -2.94
CA PRO A 1122 13.78 -17.90 -3.67
C PRO A 1122 14.71 -17.11 -2.74
N MET A 1123 15.97 -16.98 -3.13
CA MET A 1123 17.05 -16.32 -2.38
C MET A 1123 17.57 -15.07 -3.11
N VAL A 1124 18.12 -14.13 -2.33
CA VAL A 1124 18.90 -13.00 -2.84
C VAL A 1124 20.36 -13.45 -3.02
N TYR A 1125 20.97 -13.17 -4.17
CA TYR A 1125 22.31 -13.68 -4.51
C TYR A 1125 23.17 -12.67 -5.28
N SER A 1126 24.48 -12.78 -5.14
CA SER A 1126 25.47 -12.05 -5.94
C SER A 1126 26.39 -13.03 -6.65
N LYS A 1127 26.59 -12.93 -7.97
CA LYS A 1127 27.58 -13.72 -8.69
C LYS A 1127 28.94 -13.00 -8.62
N THR A 1128 29.94 -13.66 -8.05
CA THR A 1128 31.31 -13.16 -7.97
C THR A 1128 32.08 -13.52 -9.25
N THR A 1129 31.82 -14.70 -9.81
CA THR A 1129 32.28 -15.13 -11.14
C THR A 1129 31.18 -15.96 -11.82
N GLU A 1130 31.41 -16.41 -13.05
CA GLU A 1130 30.51 -17.38 -13.73
C GLU A 1130 30.40 -18.73 -12.99
N ARG A 1131 31.30 -19.03 -12.05
CA ARG A 1131 31.34 -20.29 -11.30
C ARG A 1131 31.14 -20.13 -9.79
N GLU A 1132 31.08 -18.91 -9.28
CA GLU A 1132 31.03 -18.64 -7.83
C GLU A 1132 30.00 -17.55 -7.52
N ALA A 1133 29.20 -17.78 -6.49
CA ALA A 1133 28.20 -16.85 -6.02
C ALA A 1133 28.14 -16.82 -4.48
N THR A 1134 27.59 -15.74 -3.94
CA THR A 1134 27.17 -15.63 -2.54
C THR A 1134 25.66 -15.57 -2.49
N VAL A 1135 25.02 -16.35 -1.63
CA VAL A 1135 23.57 -16.32 -1.35
C VAL A 1135 23.32 -15.85 0.07
N LEU A 1136 22.31 -15.01 0.27
CA LEU A 1136 21.85 -14.63 1.61
C LEU A 1136 20.93 -15.72 2.15
N LEU A 1137 21.24 -16.23 3.34
CA LEU A 1137 20.44 -17.27 3.98
C LEU A 1137 19.21 -16.62 4.62
N PRO A 1138 17.98 -17.07 4.30
CA PRO A 1138 16.78 -16.60 4.95
C PRO A 1138 16.60 -17.30 6.31
N TYR A 1139 15.73 -16.74 7.18
CA TYR A 1139 15.57 -17.16 8.58
C TYR A 1139 15.35 -18.66 8.76
N GLN A 1140 14.58 -19.26 7.85
CA GLN A 1140 14.21 -20.68 7.89
C GLN A 1140 15.41 -21.62 7.69
N LEU A 1141 16.49 -21.17 7.03
CA LEU A 1141 17.73 -21.92 6.93
C LEU A 1141 18.60 -21.69 8.17
N TYR A 1142 19.00 -20.45 8.46
CA TYR A 1142 20.03 -20.20 9.48
C TYR A 1142 19.56 -20.42 10.93
N HIS A 1143 18.25 -20.56 11.16
CA HIS A 1143 17.70 -21.01 12.44
C HIS A 1143 17.74 -22.54 12.62
N ARG A 1144 17.81 -23.32 11.53
CA ARG A 1144 17.83 -24.79 11.52
C ARG A 1144 19.23 -25.37 11.39
N LEU A 1145 20.04 -24.77 10.52
CA LEU A 1145 21.50 -24.84 10.56
C LEU A 1145 21.96 -24.29 11.92
#